data_AF-A0A534YV48-F1
#
_entry.id   AF-A0A534YV48-F1
#
_cell.length_a   1.000
_cell.length_b   1.000
_cell.length_c   1.000
_cell.angle_alpha   90.00
_cell.angle_beta   90.00
_cell.angle_gamma   90.00
#
_symmetry.space_group_name_H-M   'P 1'
#
loop_
_entity.id
_entity.type
_entity.pdbx_description
1 polymer ?
#
loop_
_entity_poly.entity_id
_entity_poly.type
_entity_poly.pdbx_seq_one_letter_code
_entity_poly.pdbx_strand_id
1 'polypeptide(L)'
;MATIDESLRRVPPQSLEAEEAVLGGILLDNAALDRVTELVQADDFYREAHRKVFRAMLDLSARNEPADLITLAEVLKARSELADVGGSAYLAELAERVPTAAHVAQYARIVRDKSILRGLIGAATQIAMHGYEGGGDVAELLDHAEQLIFGISDRKVKPEFVRISDLLVESLKTIERLYEQKQAVTGVPSGFHDLDNLTAGFQPSDLVIVAGRPSMGKCLAADAEIVLSDGSVRTIEEIVRSRSGRLLTLTDRWKFAMVSPAAFVDDGLKPVFEVRTRLGRKVRTTVTHPFLTIEGWRPLAEVRPGDHVAVPRRIDVFGERSIGVERAKLLGYLLGDGTLTGACPRFTNSDPRLRAEFREAVGRFGGLTAREDVADGRAPSLRVSADRSAIAAGRVAFGRIVKQSLAASGTSARQLAVELDVTPASITHWCQGRTVPGRAVFDGLCAALDLRAQDIAPAGPSSIRKSARNGLTRWLTSLGLWGKTAREKFVPDLVFTLVADEVACFLNRLFATDGWATVLASRQAQLGFCSTSERLARQVQHLLLRFGVIASLRERRVRYRGGIRLAFQVDITDAESIRTFIDKIGIYGKEAALKRVQAALRAKQYRTNRDLIPVGVWQQIDAARQGASWRSVGTRMGIGDASNLHVGRRALSRRRLGAMAEDLGDQRLQVIAISDVYWDEVVSIEPMGERQVYDLTIPETHNFVANDVCVHNTALCLNIAEHAALRADVGVAVFSLEMSKEQLALRMLCSESRVDLKRVRTGHLSDREFPKLAMAAGRLADAPIFIDDTPALSILELRAKARRLKRDPSTKLGLIIVDYLQLMRSTEGKDSREQEISEISRSLKALAKEL
;
A
#
# COMPACT_ATOMS: atom_id res chain seq x y z
N MET A 1 -66.59 -8.46 3.65
CA MET A 1 -66.65 -8.97 5.05
C MET A 1 -67.37 -10.34 5.14
N ALA A 2 -67.22 -11.24 4.16
CA ALA A 2 -67.93 -12.53 4.16
C ALA A 2 -67.00 -13.78 4.14
N THR A 3 -65.68 -13.59 4.14
CA THR A 3 -64.70 -14.70 3.98
C THR A 3 -63.96 -15.12 5.25
N ILE A 4 -63.93 -14.28 6.29
CA ILE A 4 -63.24 -14.61 7.56
C ILE A 4 -64.11 -15.50 8.47
N ASP A 5 -65.44 -15.46 8.33
CA ASP A 5 -66.38 -16.19 9.20
C ASP A 5 -66.53 -17.68 8.83
N GLU A 6 -66.14 -18.06 7.60
CA GLU A 6 -66.25 -19.45 7.11
C GLU A 6 -65.04 -20.32 7.53
N SER A 7 -63.88 -19.72 7.81
CA SER A 7 -62.68 -20.43 8.28
C SER A 7 -62.76 -20.83 9.75
N LEU A 8 -63.49 -20.08 10.59
CA LEU A 8 -63.74 -20.39 12.00
C LEU A 8 -64.63 -21.64 12.22
N ARG A 9 -65.35 -22.10 11.20
CA ARG A 9 -66.17 -23.33 11.24
C ARG A 9 -65.42 -24.60 10.83
N ARG A 10 -64.17 -24.49 10.36
CA ARG A 10 -63.39 -25.65 9.94
C ARG A 10 -62.67 -26.26 11.14
N VAL A 11 -62.89 -27.56 11.33
CA VAL A 11 -62.18 -28.34 12.35
C VAL A 11 -60.68 -28.34 12.01
N PRO A 12 -59.78 -28.04 12.97
CA PRO A 12 -58.34 -28.07 12.74
C PRO A 12 -57.86 -29.43 12.20
N PRO A 13 -56.80 -29.48 11.36
CA PRO A 13 -56.27 -30.73 10.84
C PRO A 13 -55.93 -31.73 11.96
N GLN A 14 -56.57 -32.90 11.92
CA GLN A 14 -56.42 -33.97 12.91
C GLN A 14 -56.61 -35.34 12.26
N SER A 15 -56.10 -36.39 12.91
CA SER A 15 -56.41 -37.78 12.56
C SER A 15 -56.50 -38.56 13.86
N LEU A 16 -57.73 -38.78 14.33
CA LEU A 16 -57.96 -39.45 15.60
C LEU A 16 -57.56 -40.92 15.52
N GLU A 17 -57.77 -41.58 14.37
CA GLU A 17 -57.37 -42.97 14.20
C GLU A 17 -55.84 -43.12 14.29
N ALA A 18 -55.07 -42.17 13.76
CA ALA A 18 -53.61 -42.21 13.87
C ALA A 18 -53.13 -41.96 15.31
N GLU A 19 -53.77 -41.06 16.05
CA GLU A 19 -53.45 -40.82 17.46
C GLU A 19 -53.73 -42.05 18.32
N GLU A 20 -54.90 -42.66 18.14
CA GLU A 20 -55.28 -43.91 18.83
C GLU A 20 -54.34 -45.05 18.44
N ALA A 21 -53.92 -45.13 17.17
CA ALA A 21 -52.98 -46.14 16.70
C ALA A 21 -51.57 -46.00 17.29
N VAL A 22 -51.12 -44.77 17.54
CA VAL A 22 -49.84 -44.52 18.22
C VAL A 22 -49.94 -44.94 19.68
N LEU A 23 -50.97 -44.53 20.40
CA LEU A 23 -51.15 -44.86 21.83
C LEU A 23 -51.36 -46.35 22.05
N GLY A 24 -52.24 -46.98 21.28
CA GLY A 24 -52.47 -48.42 21.33
C GLY A 24 -51.25 -49.23 20.93
N GLY A 25 -50.49 -48.78 19.93
CA GLY A 25 -49.24 -49.41 19.53
C GLY A 25 -48.15 -49.37 20.59
N ILE A 26 -48.07 -48.28 21.37
CA ILE A 26 -47.15 -48.17 22.53
C ILE A 26 -47.57 -49.10 23.68
N LEU A 27 -48.88 -49.27 23.90
CA LEU A 27 -49.40 -50.22 24.89
C LEU A 27 -49.10 -51.68 24.54
N LEU A 28 -49.05 -52.00 23.24
CA LEU A 28 -48.72 -53.34 22.74
C LEU A 28 -47.22 -53.64 22.73
N ASP A 29 -46.40 -52.65 22.38
CA ASP A 29 -44.94 -52.73 22.38
C ASP A 29 -44.36 -51.45 22.98
N ASN A 30 -43.95 -51.50 24.26
CA ASN A 30 -43.38 -50.34 24.93
C ASN A 30 -42.07 -49.86 24.30
N ALA A 31 -41.32 -50.72 23.58
CA ALA A 31 -40.11 -50.30 22.86
C ALA A 31 -40.42 -49.41 21.64
N ALA A 32 -41.69 -49.37 21.19
CA ALA A 32 -42.12 -48.43 20.18
C ALA A 32 -42.10 -46.98 20.68
N LEU A 33 -42.15 -46.75 22.00
CA LEU A 33 -42.15 -45.41 22.59
C LEU A 33 -40.90 -44.62 22.18
N ASP A 34 -39.71 -45.21 22.22
CA ASP A 34 -38.45 -44.55 21.84
C ASP A 34 -38.48 -44.04 20.39
N ARG A 35 -39.05 -44.83 19.48
CA ARG A 35 -39.20 -44.44 18.07
C ARG A 35 -40.23 -43.32 17.88
N VAL A 36 -41.22 -43.23 18.77
CA VAL A 36 -42.28 -42.21 18.71
C VAL A 36 -41.80 -40.89 19.32
N THR A 37 -41.03 -40.92 20.41
CA THR A 37 -40.51 -39.71 21.07
C THR A 37 -39.51 -38.94 20.21
N GLU A 38 -38.81 -39.61 19.30
CA GLU A 38 -38.00 -38.94 18.27
C GLU A 38 -38.84 -38.11 17.27
N LEU A 39 -40.13 -38.45 17.12
CA LEU A 39 -40.99 -37.92 16.06
C LEU A 39 -42.06 -36.95 16.56
N VAL A 40 -42.67 -37.19 17.72
CA VAL A 40 -43.79 -36.42 18.27
C VAL A 40 -43.65 -36.11 19.76
N GLN A 41 -44.20 -34.98 20.16
CA GLN A 41 -44.35 -34.54 21.56
C GLN A 41 -45.82 -34.67 22.00
N ALA A 42 -46.07 -34.60 23.32
CA ALA A 42 -47.43 -34.66 23.85
C ALA A 42 -48.37 -33.62 23.25
N ASP A 43 -47.88 -32.41 22.96
CA ASP A 43 -48.70 -31.33 22.41
C ASP A 43 -49.07 -31.54 20.92
N ASP A 44 -48.45 -32.51 20.25
CA ASP A 44 -48.76 -32.88 18.87
C ASP A 44 -50.06 -33.67 18.72
N PHE A 45 -50.60 -34.21 19.81
CA PHE A 45 -51.92 -34.85 19.80
C PHE A 45 -53.03 -33.79 19.82
N TYR A 46 -54.09 -33.97 19.03
CA TYR A 46 -55.21 -33.06 18.99
C TYR A 46 -56.12 -33.20 20.22
N ARG A 47 -56.49 -34.44 20.59
CA ARG A 47 -57.37 -34.66 21.75
C ARG A 47 -56.61 -34.51 23.05
N GLU A 48 -57.15 -33.72 23.97
CA GLU A 48 -56.57 -33.53 25.31
C GLU A 48 -56.41 -34.85 26.06
N ALA A 49 -57.39 -35.76 25.94
CA ALA A 49 -57.31 -37.11 26.49
C ALA A 49 -56.06 -37.86 26.01
N HIS A 50 -55.74 -37.80 24.71
CA HIS A 50 -54.57 -38.46 24.13
C HIS A 50 -53.27 -37.80 24.59
N ARG A 51 -53.25 -36.46 24.78
CA ARG A 51 -52.08 -35.76 25.37
C ARG A 51 -51.79 -36.27 26.77
N LYS A 52 -52.83 -36.37 27.62
CA LYS A 52 -52.72 -36.85 29.01
C LYS A 52 -52.21 -38.29 29.05
N VAL A 53 -52.75 -39.17 28.20
CA VAL A 53 -52.32 -40.55 28.07
C VAL A 53 -50.84 -40.65 27.65
N PHE A 54 -50.43 -39.92 26.60
CA PHE A 54 -49.04 -39.93 26.14
C PHE A 54 -48.06 -39.40 27.19
N ARG A 55 -48.41 -38.31 27.90
CA ARG A 55 -47.58 -37.80 29.01
C ARG A 55 -47.42 -38.84 30.12
N ALA A 56 -48.48 -39.54 30.50
CA ALA A 56 -48.40 -40.60 31.49
C ALA A 56 -47.51 -41.77 31.02
N MET A 57 -47.52 -42.12 29.73
CA MET A 57 -46.60 -43.11 29.15
C MET A 57 -45.13 -42.65 29.21
N LEU A 58 -44.86 -41.38 28.90
CA LEU A 58 -43.51 -40.79 29.02
C LEU A 58 -43.00 -40.84 30.47
N ASP A 59 -43.86 -40.54 31.43
CA ASP A 59 -43.49 -40.53 32.85
C ASP A 59 -43.19 -41.94 33.39
N LEU A 60 -43.95 -42.94 32.95
CA LEU A 60 -43.68 -44.35 33.26
C LEU A 60 -42.33 -44.80 32.67
N SER A 61 -42.09 -44.45 31.40
CA SER A 61 -40.81 -44.72 30.73
C SER A 61 -39.62 -44.04 31.42
N ALA A 62 -39.77 -42.78 31.86
CA ALA A 62 -38.73 -42.07 32.60
C ALA A 62 -38.40 -42.73 33.96
N ARG A 63 -39.35 -43.48 34.54
CA ARG A 63 -39.17 -44.28 35.77
C ARG A 63 -38.70 -45.70 35.50
N ASN A 64 -38.47 -46.08 34.23
CA ASN A 64 -38.22 -47.45 33.78
C ASN A 64 -39.33 -48.44 34.17
N GLU A 65 -40.58 -47.98 34.23
CA GLU A 65 -41.76 -48.82 34.47
C GLU A 65 -42.48 -49.12 33.13
N PRO A 66 -42.99 -50.35 32.92
CA PRO A 66 -43.72 -50.69 31.70
C PRO A 66 -45.04 -49.90 31.64
N ALA A 67 -45.36 -49.36 30.46
CA ALA A 67 -46.62 -48.67 30.22
C ALA A 67 -47.68 -49.68 29.72
N ASP A 68 -48.30 -50.39 30.64
CA ASP A 68 -49.42 -51.31 30.38
C ASP A 68 -50.74 -50.72 30.87
N LEU A 69 -51.86 -51.42 30.63
CA LEU A 69 -53.19 -50.95 31.01
C LEU A 69 -53.29 -50.62 32.51
N ILE A 70 -52.67 -51.42 33.37
CA ILE A 70 -52.80 -51.33 34.83
C ILE A 70 -51.94 -50.18 35.34
N THR A 71 -50.66 -50.13 34.95
CA THR A 71 -49.73 -49.08 35.38
C THR A 71 -50.16 -47.71 34.87
N LEU A 72 -50.64 -47.63 33.62
CA LEU A 72 -51.16 -46.40 33.05
C LEU A 72 -52.44 -45.93 33.75
N ALA A 73 -53.37 -46.85 34.04
CA ALA A 73 -54.59 -46.52 34.76
C ALA A 73 -54.30 -46.05 36.20
N GLU A 74 -53.31 -46.64 36.87
CA GLU A 74 -52.87 -46.24 38.21
C GLU A 74 -52.26 -44.83 38.21
N VAL A 75 -51.36 -44.53 37.27
CA VAL A 75 -50.75 -43.20 37.14
C VAL A 75 -51.80 -42.13 36.82
N LEU A 76 -52.72 -42.42 35.90
CA LEU A 76 -53.81 -41.49 35.55
C LEU A 76 -54.80 -41.31 36.71
N LYS A 77 -55.04 -42.35 37.51
CA LYS A 77 -55.88 -42.26 38.72
C LYS A 77 -55.20 -41.46 39.82
N ALA A 78 -53.90 -41.64 40.04
CA ALA A 78 -53.11 -40.87 40.99
C ALA A 78 -53.12 -39.36 40.66
N ARG A 79 -53.22 -39.02 39.37
CA ARG A 79 -53.35 -37.64 38.88
C ARG A 79 -54.77 -37.09 38.85
N SER A 80 -55.78 -37.90 39.20
CA SER A 80 -57.20 -37.56 39.02
C SER A 80 -57.62 -37.29 37.56
N GLU A 81 -56.85 -37.77 36.58
CA GLU A 81 -57.08 -37.58 35.14
C GLU A 81 -57.76 -38.78 34.48
N LEU A 82 -57.94 -39.90 35.19
CA LEU A 82 -58.51 -41.14 34.65
C LEU A 82 -59.95 -40.95 34.13
N ALA A 83 -60.76 -40.11 34.77
CA ALA A 83 -62.11 -39.80 34.31
C ALA A 83 -62.09 -38.99 32.99
N ASP A 84 -61.16 -38.04 32.87
CA ASP A 84 -61.02 -37.16 31.71
C ASP A 84 -60.61 -37.89 30.43
N VAL A 85 -59.89 -39.00 30.57
CA VAL A 85 -59.45 -39.81 29.43
C VAL A 85 -60.49 -40.85 28.98
N GLY A 86 -61.65 -40.94 29.63
CA GLY A 86 -62.69 -41.93 29.30
C GLY A 86 -62.67 -43.20 30.15
N GLY A 87 -61.89 -43.22 31.23
CA GLY A 87 -61.81 -44.36 32.16
C GLY A 87 -60.95 -45.52 31.67
N SER A 88 -60.83 -46.56 32.49
CA SER A 88 -60.03 -47.76 32.17
C SER A 88 -60.57 -48.55 30.97
N ALA A 89 -61.87 -48.46 30.70
CA ALA A 89 -62.50 -49.08 29.54
C ALA A 89 -61.99 -48.50 28.21
N TYR A 90 -61.76 -47.18 28.16
CA TYR A 90 -61.21 -46.53 26.96
C TYR A 90 -59.76 -46.90 26.69
N LEU A 91 -58.93 -47.03 27.74
CA LEU A 91 -57.54 -47.48 27.58
C LEU A 91 -57.46 -48.92 27.04
N ALA A 92 -58.40 -49.78 27.43
CA ALA A 92 -58.49 -51.15 26.92
C ALA A 92 -58.91 -51.15 25.44
N GLU A 93 -59.87 -50.30 25.08
CA GLU A 93 -60.28 -50.11 23.68
C GLU A 93 -59.14 -49.60 22.79
N LEU A 94 -58.29 -48.70 23.28
CA LEU A 94 -57.09 -48.23 22.56
C LEU A 94 -56.12 -49.38 22.27
N ALA A 95 -55.91 -50.28 23.23
CA ALA A 95 -55.03 -51.43 23.06
C ALA A 95 -55.60 -52.46 22.06
N GLU A 96 -56.92 -52.64 22.01
CA GLU A 96 -57.58 -53.60 21.11
C GLU A 96 -57.71 -53.09 19.65
N ARG A 97 -57.80 -51.77 19.44
CA ARG A 97 -57.97 -51.18 18.09
C ARG A 97 -56.75 -51.35 17.18
N VAL A 98 -55.57 -51.62 17.73
CA VAL A 98 -54.33 -51.72 16.97
C VAL A 98 -53.89 -53.18 16.85
N PRO A 99 -53.90 -53.78 15.65
CA PRO A 99 -53.51 -55.18 15.50
C PRO A 99 -51.99 -55.42 15.57
N THR A 100 -51.14 -54.39 15.35
CA THR A 100 -49.68 -54.52 15.44
C THR A 100 -48.97 -53.18 15.68
N ALA A 101 -47.88 -53.22 16.46
CA ALA A 101 -47.01 -52.06 16.72
C ALA A 101 -46.01 -51.76 15.57
N ALA A 102 -45.93 -52.60 14.54
CA ALA A 102 -44.92 -52.48 13.47
C ALA A 102 -44.97 -51.15 12.69
N HIS A 103 -46.16 -50.52 12.60
CA HIS A 103 -46.37 -49.29 11.82
C HIS A 103 -46.51 -48.02 12.67
N VAL A 104 -46.23 -48.09 13.98
CA VAL A 104 -46.42 -46.97 14.91
C VAL A 104 -45.64 -45.71 14.51
N ALA A 105 -44.42 -45.86 13.98
CA ALA A 105 -43.63 -44.73 13.49
C ALA A 105 -44.29 -44.01 12.29
N GLN A 106 -45.04 -44.73 11.45
CA GLN A 106 -45.76 -44.14 10.32
C GLN A 106 -46.99 -43.35 10.81
N TYR A 107 -47.72 -43.88 11.79
CA TYR A 107 -48.84 -43.17 12.42
C TYR A 107 -48.36 -41.94 13.20
N ALA A 108 -47.21 -42.03 13.88
CA ALA A 108 -46.60 -40.89 14.56
C ALA A 108 -46.23 -39.75 13.57
N ARG A 109 -45.74 -40.08 12.36
CA ARG A 109 -45.53 -39.08 11.30
C ARG A 109 -46.84 -38.40 10.89
N ILE A 110 -47.93 -39.15 10.77
CA ILE A 110 -49.24 -38.56 10.44
C ILE A 110 -49.68 -37.59 11.54
N VAL A 111 -49.54 -37.95 12.81
CA VAL A 111 -49.84 -37.05 13.95
C VAL A 111 -48.98 -35.79 13.90
N ARG A 112 -47.67 -35.94 13.64
CA ARG A 112 -46.73 -34.82 13.47
C ARG A 112 -47.14 -33.90 12.33
N ASP A 113 -47.45 -34.45 11.15
CA ASP A 113 -47.83 -33.68 9.97
C ASP A 113 -49.10 -32.86 10.25
N LYS A 114 -50.09 -33.46 10.93
CA LYS A 114 -51.30 -32.75 11.36
C LYS A 114 -50.99 -31.66 12.40
N SER A 115 -50.06 -31.91 13.34
CA SER A 115 -49.60 -30.90 14.30
C SER A 115 -48.94 -29.70 13.62
N ILE A 116 -48.05 -29.95 12.64
CA ILE A 116 -47.40 -28.90 11.85
C ILE A 116 -48.45 -28.07 11.09
N LEU A 117 -49.44 -28.71 10.47
CA LEU A 117 -50.52 -28.00 9.78
C LEU A 117 -51.34 -27.13 10.75
N ARG A 118 -51.62 -27.62 11.98
CA ARG A 118 -52.29 -26.81 13.01
C ARG A 118 -51.42 -25.64 13.48
N GLY A 119 -50.13 -25.85 13.67
CA GLY A 119 -49.16 -24.80 14.02
C GLY A 119 -49.10 -23.71 12.95
N LEU A 120 -49.08 -24.10 11.67
CA LEU A 120 -49.10 -23.16 10.55
C LEU A 120 -50.39 -22.35 10.49
N ILE A 121 -51.55 -22.97 10.75
CA ILE A 121 -52.83 -22.25 10.84
C ILE A 121 -52.80 -21.25 12.00
N GLY A 122 -52.26 -21.64 13.15
CA GLY A 122 -52.09 -20.76 14.31
C GLY A 122 -51.19 -19.56 14.01
N ALA A 123 -50.00 -19.79 13.44
CA ALA A 123 -49.07 -18.74 13.05
C ALA A 123 -49.68 -17.81 11.99
N ALA A 124 -50.33 -18.36 10.96
CA ALA A 124 -51.00 -17.55 9.93
C ALA A 124 -52.12 -16.68 10.53
N THR A 125 -52.86 -17.18 11.51
CA THR A 125 -53.91 -16.42 12.20
C THR A 125 -53.31 -15.28 13.04
N GLN A 126 -52.21 -15.55 13.76
CA GLN A 126 -51.50 -14.52 14.53
C GLN A 126 -50.90 -13.44 13.64
N ILE A 127 -50.25 -13.83 12.54
CA ILE A 127 -49.69 -12.90 11.55
C ILE A 127 -50.80 -12.05 10.93
N ALA A 128 -51.94 -12.66 10.58
CA ALA A 128 -53.09 -11.92 10.07
C ALA A 128 -53.65 -10.93 11.09
N MET A 129 -53.81 -11.33 12.36
CA MET A 129 -54.27 -10.45 13.44
C MET A 129 -53.35 -9.24 13.62
N HIS A 130 -52.03 -9.46 13.74
CA HIS A 130 -51.06 -8.37 13.88
C HIS A 130 -51.05 -7.44 12.65
N GLY A 131 -51.26 -8.00 11.44
CA GLY A 131 -51.40 -7.22 10.22
C GLY A 131 -52.63 -6.30 10.19
N TYR A 132 -53.72 -6.68 10.86
CA TYR A 132 -54.93 -5.84 10.98
C TYR A 132 -54.87 -4.84 12.14
N GLU A 133 -54.12 -5.12 13.22
CA GLU A 133 -54.00 -4.24 14.39
C GLU A 133 -53.25 -2.93 14.11
N GLY A 134 -52.47 -2.86 13.02
CA GLY A 134 -52.00 -1.62 12.40
C GLY A 134 -51.39 -0.59 13.36
N GLY A 135 -50.17 -0.82 13.84
CA GLY A 135 -49.50 0.11 14.76
C GLY A 135 -48.02 -0.11 15.08
N GLY A 136 -47.29 -0.96 14.34
CA GLY A 136 -45.86 -1.24 14.55
C GLY A 136 -45.01 -1.02 13.30
N ASP A 137 -43.68 -1.08 13.46
CA ASP A 137 -42.75 -1.11 12.32
C ASP A 137 -43.05 -2.35 11.47
N VAL A 138 -43.17 -2.16 10.16
CA VAL A 138 -43.41 -3.23 9.19
C VAL A 138 -42.26 -4.26 9.25
N ALA A 139 -41.04 -3.83 9.55
CA ALA A 139 -39.90 -4.72 9.71
C ALA A 139 -40.04 -5.64 10.94
N GLU A 140 -40.45 -5.12 12.10
CA GLU A 140 -40.69 -5.93 13.31
C GLU A 140 -41.82 -6.95 13.10
N LEU A 141 -42.87 -6.56 12.38
CA LEU A 141 -43.97 -7.46 12.05
C LEU A 141 -43.54 -8.59 11.10
N LEU A 142 -42.66 -8.29 10.13
CA LEU A 142 -42.06 -9.29 9.24
C LEU A 142 -41.12 -10.23 10.00
N ASP A 143 -40.26 -9.71 10.87
CA ASP A 143 -39.36 -10.50 11.71
C ASP A 143 -40.14 -11.41 12.68
N HIS A 144 -41.23 -10.91 13.28
CA HIS A 144 -42.09 -11.70 14.15
C HIS A 144 -42.82 -12.81 13.37
N ALA A 145 -43.34 -12.50 12.18
CA ALA A 145 -43.94 -13.48 11.29
C ALA A 145 -42.95 -14.58 10.88
N GLU A 146 -41.71 -14.19 10.59
CA GLU A 146 -40.63 -15.12 10.26
C GLU A 146 -40.30 -16.04 11.45
N GLN A 147 -40.12 -15.49 12.65
CA GLN A 147 -39.89 -16.26 13.88
C GLN A 147 -41.00 -17.28 14.16
N LEU A 148 -42.28 -16.90 14.01
CA LEU A 148 -43.41 -17.79 14.22
C LEU A 148 -43.42 -18.97 13.23
N ILE A 149 -43.12 -18.70 11.96
CA ILE A 149 -43.06 -19.74 10.92
C ILE A 149 -41.86 -20.67 11.14
N PHE A 150 -40.69 -20.13 11.48
CA PHE A 150 -39.48 -20.93 11.72
C PHE A 150 -39.56 -21.77 13.00
N GLY A 151 -40.19 -21.25 14.07
CA GLY A 151 -40.39 -21.99 15.31
C GLY A 151 -41.19 -23.29 15.14
N ILE A 152 -41.97 -23.41 14.07
CA ILE A 152 -42.71 -24.65 13.72
C ILE A 152 -41.77 -25.69 13.08
N SER A 153 -40.74 -25.24 12.36
CA SER A 153 -39.79 -26.13 11.65
C SER A 153 -38.64 -26.63 12.52
N ASP A 154 -38.24 -25.89 13.57
CA ASP A 154 -37.00 -26.14 14.32
C ASP A 154 -37.19 -26.84 15.68
N ARG A 155 -38.36 -27.43 15.96
CA ARG A 155 -38.60 -28.26 17.16
C ARG A 155 -37.89 -29.62 17.10
N LYS A 156 -36.60 -29.65 16.78
CA LYS A 156 -35.72 -30.80 17.04
C LYS A 156 -35.23 -30.70 18.48
N VAL A 157 -35.60 -31.67 19.32
CA VAL A 157 -35.09 -31.78 20.69
C VAL A 157 -33.58 -32.06 20.63
N LYS A 158 -32.74 -31.05 20.85
CA LYS A 158 -31.32 -31.25 21.19
C LYS A 158 -31.22 -31.33 22.72
N PRO A 159 -30.44 -32.26 23.30
CA PRO A 159 -30.20 -32.27 24.74
C PRO A 159 -29.39 -31.02 25.15
N GLU A 160 -29.92 -30.23 26.09
CA GLU A 160 -29.32 -28.95 26.54
C GLU A 160 -28.03 -29.12 27.35
N PHE A 161 -27.82 -30.26 28.00
CA PHE A 161 -26.65 -30.52 28.84
C PHE A 161 -26.04 -31.88 28.55
N VAL A 162 -24.71 -31.91 28.33
CA VAL A 162 -23.90 -33.13 28.14
C VAL A 162 -22.89 -33.22 29.27
N ARG A 163 -22.62 -34.43 29.79
CA ARG A 163 -21.62 -34.62 30.84
C ARG A 163 -20.21 -34.44 30.27
N ILE A 164 -19.35 -33.73 31.01
CA ILE A 164 -17.95 -33.50 30.61
C ILE A 164 -17.22 -34.84 30.37
N SER A 165 -17.51 -35.88 31.15
CA SER A 165 -16.92 -37.22 30.99
C SER A 165 -17.09 -37.76 29.57
N ASP A 166 -18.24 -37.52 28.96
CA ASP A 166 -18.60 -38.10 27.68
C ASP A 166 -17.90 -37.33 26.55
N LEU A 167 -17.78 -36.00 26.70
CA LEU A 167 -17.01 -35.13 25.79
C LEU A 167 -15.50 -35.35 25.88
N LEU A 168 -14.97 -35.65 27.09
CA LEU A 168 -13.54 -35.88 27.30
C LEU A 168 -13.06 -37.14 26.60
N VAL A 169 -13.87 -38.20 26.56
CA VAL A 169 -13.53 -39.44 25.84
C VAL A 169 -13.38 -39.16 24.34
N GLU A 170 -14.27 -38.36 23.75
CA GLU A 170 -14.19 -37.98 22.34
C GLU A 170 -13.03 -37.00 22.05
N SER A 171 -12.79 -36.07 22.96
CA SER A 171 -11.67 -35.11 22.87
C SER A 171 -10.31 -35.82 22.97
N LEU A 172 -10.16 -36.79 23.89
CA LEU A 172 -8.93 -37.58 24.04
C LEU A 172 -8.64 -38.42 22.80
N LYS A 173 -9.64 -39.07 22.19
CA LYS A 173 -9.48 -39.76 20.90
C LYS A 173 -9.01 -38.83 19.79
N THR A 174 -9.50 -37.59 19.79
CA THR A 174 -9.07 -36.56 18.83
C THR A 174 -7.61 -36.16 19.06
N ILE A 175 -7.20 -35.98 20.33
CA ILE A 175 -5.82 -35.68 20.72
C ILE A 175 -4.87 -36.83 20.37
N GLU A 176 -5.26 -38.08 20.61
CA GLU A 176 -4.47 -39.27 20.25
C GLU A 176 -4.24 -39.34 18.74
N ARG A 177 -5.29 -39.14 17.93
CA ARG A 177 -5.17 -39.07 16.47
C ARG A 177 -4.21 -37.97 16.01
N LEU A 178 -4.25 -36.80 16.64
CA LEU A 178 -3.36 -35.67 16.33
C LEU A 178 -1.91 -35.95 16.75
N TYR A 179 -1.71 -36.62 17.89
CA TYR A 179 -0.41 -37.02 18.40
C TYR A 179 0.27 -38.05 17.48
N GLU A 180 -0.48 -39.01 16.95
CA GLU A 180 0.02 -40.01 16.00
C GLU A 180 0.39 -39.40 14.64
N GLN A 181 -0.37 -38.42 14.16
CA GLN A 181 -0.17 -37.81 12.84
C GLN A 181 0.95 -36.75 12.81
N LYS A 182 1.41 -36.24 13.97
CA LYS A 182 2.44 -35.19 14.10
C LYS A 182 2.21 -33.96 13.20
N GLN A 183 0.96 -33.58 12.96
CA GLN A 183 0.62 -32.43 12.13
C GLN A 183 0.66 -31.14 12.97
N ALA A 184 1.40 -30.13 12.50
CA ALA A 184 1.56 -28.84 13.18
C ALA A 184 0.35 -27.91 13.02
N VAL A 185 -0.51 -28.16 12.02
CA VAL A 185 -1.70 -27.36 11.73
C VAL A 185 -2.92 -28.28 11.82
N THR A 186 -3.86 -27.95 12.71
CA THR A 186 -5.06 -28.75 13.00
C THR A 186 -6.33 -28.13 12.44
N GLY A 187 -6.32 -26.81 12.19
CA GLY A 187 -7.39 -26.05 11.57
C GLY A 187 -7.14 -25.73 10.09
N VAL A 188 -7.91 -24.80 9.53
CA VAL A 188 -7.74 -24.34 8.14
C VAL A 188 -6.43 -23.54 8.03
N PRO A 189 -5.45 -23.95 7.20
CA PRO A 189 -4.17 -23.26 7.09
C PRO A 189 -4.32 -21.92 6.35
N SER A 190 -3.71 -20.88 6.89
CA SER A 190 -3.69 -19.54 6.29
C SER A 190 -2.70 -19.42 5.14
N GLY A 191 -1.73 -20.34 5.05
CA GLY A 191 -0.64 -20.28 4.08
C GLY A 191 0.53 -19.40 4.49
N PHE A 192 0.47 -18.84 5.71
CA PHE A 192 1.55 -18.09 6.33
C PHE A 192 2.07 -18.90 7.50
N HIS A 193 3.24 -19.53 7.34
CA HIS A 193 3.79 -20.46 8.34
C HIS A 193 3.83 -19.87 9.75
N ASP A 194 4.19 -18.60 9.90
CA ASP A 194 4.27 -17.95 11.22
C ASP A 194 2.88 -17.79 11.86
N LEU A 195 1.85 -17.47 11.06
CA LEU A 195 0.48 -17.34 11.55
C LEU A 195 -0.12 -18.70 11.91
N ASP A 196 0.13 -19.71 11.07
CA ASP A 196 -0.31 -21.08 11.29
C ASP A 196 0.36 -21.70 12.53
N ASN A 197 1.63 -21.39 12.80
CA ASN A 197 2.32 -21.83 14.02
C ASN A 197 1.73 -21.20 15.29
N LEU A 198 1.28 -19.94 15.21
CA LEU A 198 0.68 -19.23 16.35
C LEU A 198 -0.76 -19.68 16.63
N THR A 199 -1.51 -20.07 15.60
CA THR A 199 -2.94 -20.35 15.69
C THR A 199 -3.28 -21.84 15.57
N ALA A 200 -2.33 -22.67 15.15
CA ALA A 200 -2.55 -24.03 14.67
C ALA A 200 -3.54 -24.09 13.47
N GLY A 201 -3.64 -23.01 12.70
CA GLY A 201 -4.66 -22.79 11.67
C GLY A 201 -6.00 -22.33 12.27
N PHE A 202 -6.91 -21.85 11.41
CA PHE A 202 -8.21 -21.33 11.86
C PHE A 202 -9.15 -22.47 12.29
N GLN A 203 -9.68 -22.40 13.52
CA GLN A 203 -10.49 -23.46 14.10
C GLN A 203 -11.99 -23.25 13.82
N PRO A 204 -12.80 -24.33 13.83
CA PRO A 204 -14.26 -24.20 13.75
C PRO A 204 -14.81 -23.29 14.85
N SER A 205 -15.89 -22.56 14.56
CA SER A 205 -16.50 -21.57 15.45
C SER A 205 -15.68 -20.32 15.75
N ASP A 206 -14.49 -20.13 15.18
CA ASP A 206 -13.71 -18.90 15.38
C ASP A 206 -14.31 -17.68 14.67
N LEU A 207 -14.10 -16.50 15.27
CA LEU A 207 -14.27 -15.22 14.60
C LEU A 207 -12.92 -14.52 14.65
N VAL A 208 -12.24 -14.46 13.51
CA VAL A 208 -10.93 -13.85 13.38
C VAL A 208 -11.11 -12.45 12.80
N ILE A 209 -10.97 -11.43 13.65
CA ILE A 209 -11.00 -10.03 13.21
C ILE A 209 -9.57 -9.61 12.87
N VAL A 210 -9.29 -9.48 11.58
CA VAL A 210 -8.04 -8.89 11.11
C VAL A 210 -8.16 -7.36 11.19
N ALA A 211 -7.85 -6.83 12.37
CA ALA A 211 -7.80 -5.39 12.59
C ALA A 211 -6.42 -4.85 12.24
N GLY A 212 -6.32 -4.26 11.06
CA GLY A 212 -5.19 -3.42 10.66
C GLY A 212 -5.75 -2.22 9.91
N ARG A 213 -5.12 -1.05 10.03
CA ARG A 213 -5.40 0.00 9.03
C ARG A 213 -5.04 -0.58 7.64
N PRO A 214 -5.74 -0.21 6.55
CA PRO A 214 -5.23 -0.49 5.22
C PRO A 214 -3.77 -0.01 5.11
N SER A 215 -2.93 -0.69 4.32
CA SER A 215 -1.53 -0.28 4.09
C SER A 215 -0.52 -0.42 5.26
N MET A 216 -0.88 -1.04 6.39
CA MET A 216 -0.02 -1.10 7.61
C MET A 216 1.27 -1.94 7.52
N GLY A 217 1.46 -2.73 6.47
CA GLY A 217 2.59 -3.66 6.41
C GLY A 217 3.87 -3.04 5.84
N LYS A 218 3.76 -2.00 5.01
CA LYS A 218 4.77 -1.70 3.99
C LYS A 218 5.04 -0.22 3.94
N CYS A 219 5.91 0.22 4.83
CA CYS A 219 6.14 1.64 4.98
C CYS A 219 7.60 2.00 4.73
N LEU A 220 7.79 3.26 4.36
CA LEU A 220 9.09 3.91 4.26
C LEU A 220 9.31 4.78 5.48
N ALA A 221 10.57 4.97 5.85
CA ALA A 221 10.92 5.95 6.88
C ALA A 221 10.50 7.37 6.46
N ALA A 222 10.20 8.22 7.45
CA ALA A 222 9.81 9.63 7.28
C ALA A 222 10.70 10.44 6.33
N ASP A 223 12.00 10.12 6.27
CA ASP A 223 12.98 10.84 5.47
C ASP A 223 13.14 10.32 4.04
N ALA A 224 12.28 9.39 3.61
CA ALA A 224 12.31 8.87 2.25
C ALA A 224 11.97 9.98 1.24
N GLU A 225 12.87 10.27 0.30
CA GLU A 225 12.77 11.33 -0.69
C GLU A 225 12.08 10.84 -1.96
N ILE A 226 11.04 11.54 -2.42
CA ILE A 226 10.24 11.22 -3.60
C ILE A 226 10.29 12.41 -4.56
N VAL A 227 10.49 12.13 -5.85
CA VAL A 227 10.42 13.13 -6.92
C VAL A 227 8.97 13.35 -7.34
N LEU A 228 8.55 14.61 -7.38
CA LEU A 228 7.23 15.01 -7.85
C LEU A 228 7.26 15.49 -9.30
N SER A 229 6.08 15.60 -9.92
CA SER A 229 5.92 16.00 -11.33
C SER A 229 6.48 17.38 -11.69
N ASP A 230 6.60 18.28 -10.71
CA ASP A 230 7.19 19.62 -10.89
C ASP A 230 8.73 19.62 -10.79
N GLY A 231 9.34 18.44 -10.64
CA GLY A 231 10.76 18.25 -10.42
C GLY A 231 11.20 18.45 -8.97
N SER A 232 10.34 18.90 -8.07
CA SER A 232 10.70 19.02 -6.66
C SER A 232 10.97 17.65 -6.02
N VAL A 233 11.80 17.65 -4.98
CA VAL A 233 12.07 16.46 -4.15
C VAL A 233 11.51 16.75 -2.77
N ARG A 234 10.60 15.91 -2.30
CA ARG A 234 9.92 16.04 -1.01
C ARG A 234 10.05 14.74 -0.22
N THR A 235 10.03 14.83 1.09
CA THR A 235 9.99 13.61 1.91
C THR A 235 8.58 13.00 1.88
N ILE A 236 8.47 11.70 2.10
CA ILE A 236 7.17 11.02 2.21
C ILE A 236 6.34 11.62 3.35
N GLU A 237 6.97 12.04 4.44
CA GLU A 237 6.31 12.75 5.54
C GLU A 237 5.66 14.05 5.06
N GLU A 238 6.39 14.88 4.29
CA GLU A 238 5.87 16.13 3.74
C GLU A 238 4.68 15.87 2.81
N ILE A 239 4.76 14.83 1.96
CA ILE A 239 3.71 14.44 1.01
C ILE A 239 2.47 13.93 1.75
N VAL A 240 2.63 13.14 2.82
CA VAL A 240 1.50 12.66 3.63
C VAL A 240 0.85 13.82 4.38
N ARG A 241 1.64 14.75 4.94
CA ARG A 241 1.10 15.95 5.61
C ARG A 241 0.38 16.88 4.66
N SER A 242 0.90 17.08 3.45
CA SER A 242 0.28 17.96 2.44
C SER A 242 -0.86 17.29 1.67
N ARG A 243 -1.00 15.95 1.79
CA ARG A 243 -1.98 15.11 1.07
C ARG A 243 -2.03 15.42 -0.43
N SER A 244 -0.88 15.72 -1.01
CA SER A 244 -0.78 16.17 -2.40
C SER A 244 0.57 15.82 -3.01
N GLY A 245 0.56 15.49 -4.30
CA GLY A 245 1.75 15.21 -5.09
C GLY A 245 1.47 14.18 -6.18
N ARG A 246 2.02 14.41 -7.37
CA ARG A 246 2.07 13.40 -8.43
C ARG A 246 3.47 12.82 -8.47
N LEU A 247 3.58 11.50 -8.33
CA LEU A 247 4.86 10.80 -8.18
C LEU A 247 5.08 9.75 -9.27
N LEU A 248 6.30 9.23 -9.34
CA LEU A 248 6.69 8.20 -10.30
C LEU A 248 6.24 6.81 -9.84
N THR A 249 5.54 6.10 -10.71
CA THR A 249 5.22 4.67 -10.59
C THR A 249 5.85 3.89 -11.75
N LEU A 250 6.21 2.64 -11.49
CA LEU A 250 6.62 1.70 -12.52
C LEU A 250 5.40 0.93 -13.06
N THR A 251 5.19 0.99 -14.37
CA THR A 251 4.15 0.19 -15.06
C THR A 251 4.63 -1.24 -15.32
N ASP A 252 3.71 -2.13 -15.71
CA ASP A 252 4.02 -3.54 -15.99
C ASP A 252 4.94 -3.78 -17.20
N ARG A 253 5.14 -2.75 -18.04
CA ARG A 253 6.15 -2.75 -19.11
C ARG A 253 7.52 -2.24 -18.62
N TRP A 254 7.69 -2.10 -17.30
CA TRP A 254 8.86 -1.52 -16.63
C TRP A 254 9.25 -0.16 -17.22
N LYS A 255 8.22 0.66 -17.49
CA LYS A 255 8.32 2.06 -17.90
C LYS A 255 7.75 2.94 -16.80
N PHE A 256 8.36 4.09 -16.56
CA PHE A 256 7.88 5.03 -15.55
C PHE A 256 6.71 5.88 -16.08
N ALA A 257 5.74 6.13 -15.21
CA ALA A 257 4.60 7.01 -15.44
C ALA A 257 4.30 7.84 -14.18
N MET A 258 3.57 8.94 -14.34
CA MET A 258 3.19 9.83 -13.24
C MET A 258 1.77 9.55 -12.75
N VAL A 259 1.60 9.38 -11.44
CA VAL A 259 0.31 9.03 -10.81
C VAL A 259 0.10 9.83 -9.53
N SER A 260 -1.16 10.11 -9.21
CA SER A 260 -1.56 10.70 -7.92
C SER A 260 -1.87 9.59 -6.91
N PRO A 261 -1.33 9.63 -5.68
CA PRO A 261 -1.76 8.73 -4.62
C PRO A 261 -3.26 8.88 -4.34
N ALA A 262 -3.93 7.75 -4.11
CA ALA A 262 -5.33 7.71 -3.69
C ALA A 262 -5.48 7.89 -2.17
N ALA A 263 -4.48 7.45 -1.39
CA ALA A 263 -4.45 7.61 0.06
C ALA A 263 -3.03 7.90 0.57
N PHE A 264 -2.98 8.54 1.74
CA PHE A 264 -1.77 9.00 2.43
C PHE A 264 -1.86 8.48 3.87
N VAL A 265 -0.89 7.66 4.28
CA VAL A 265 -0.96 6.90 5.53
C VAL A 265 0.21 7.25 6.42
N ASP A 266 -0.10 7.73 7.63
CA ASP A 266 0.83 7.81 8.75
C ASP A 266 0.74 6.53 9.56
N ASP A 267 1.84 5.77 9.60
CA ASP A 267 1.88 4.44 10.18
C ASP A 267 2.70 4.37 11.50
N GLY A 268 2.97 5.52 12.11
CA GLY A 268 3.59 5.60 13.44
C GLY A 268 5.02 5.06 13.50
N LEU A 269 5.45 4.61 14.67
CA LEU A 269 6.79 4.08 14.91
C LEU A 269 6.86 2.58 14.60
N LYS A 270 7.79 2.18 13.74
CA LYS A 270 8.05 0.77 13.38
C LYS A 270 9.54 0.46 13.27
N PRO A 271 9.95 -0.80 13.46
CA PRO A 271 11.32 -1.23 13.18
C PRO A 271 11.63 -1.10 11.68
N VAL A 272 12.70 -0.38 11.37
CA VAL A 272 13.13 -0.07 10.01
C VAL A 272 14.52 -0.62 9.74
N PHE A 273 14.76 -1.00 8.49
CA PHE A 273 16.03 -1.50 7.99
C PHE A 273 16.53 -0.56 6.88
N GLU A 274 17.82 -0.20 6.93
CA GLU A 274 18.49 0.53 5.86
C GLU A 274 19.05 -0.46 4.84
N VAL A 275 18.55 -0.36 3.61
CA VAL A 275 19.02 -1.13 2.46
C VAL A 275 19.99 -0.25 1.67
N ARG A 276 21.22 -0.73 1.48
CA ARG A 276 22.25 -0.07 0.68
C ARG A 276 22.50 -0.82 -0.60
N THR A 277 22.48 -0.13 -1.73
CA THR A 277 22.78 -0.72 -3.04
C THR A 277 24.23 -0.44 -3.48
N ARG A 278 24.71 -1.14 -4.50
CA ARG A 278 26.08 -1.01 -5.04
C ARG A 278 26.35 0.32 -5.73
N LEU A 279 25.32 0.99 -6.27
CA LEU A 279 25.43 2.39 -6.69
C LEU A 279 25.51 3.36 -5.50
N GLY A 280 25.36 2.90 -4.25
CA GLY A 280 25.43 3.73 -3.05
C GLY A 280 24.09 4.39 -2.67
N ARG A 281 22.97 3.94 -3.25
CA ARG A 281 21.63 4.36 -2.86
C ARG A 281 21.32 3.80 -1.47
N LYS A 282 20.56 4.57 -0.69
CA LYS A 282 20.12 4.18 0.66
C LYS A 282 18.61 4.41 0.74
N VAL A 283 17.87 3.36 1.07
CA VAL A 283 16.42 3.42 1.31
C VAL A 283 16.12 2.72 2.62
N ARG A 284 15.18 3.26 3.38
CA ARG A 284 14.84 2.76 4.72
C ARG A 284 13.40 2.30 4.74
N THR A 285 13.19 1.01 5.00
CA THR A 285 11.88 0.36 4.87
C THR A 285 11.59 -0.58 6.04
N THR A 286 10.32 -0.99 6.20
CA THR A 286 9.96 -2.13 7.05
C THR A 286 10.48 -3.46 6.46
N VAL A 287 10.61 -4.50 7.28
CA VAL A 287 11.14 -5.82 6.86
C VAL A 287 10.25 -6.56 5.85
N THR A 288 8.97 -6.22 5.84
CA THR A 288 7.91 -6.75 4.96
C THR A 288 7.79 -5.98 3.65
N HIS A 289 8.60 -4.93 3.46
CA HIS A 289 8.54 -4.06 2.30
C HIS A 289 9.12 -4.76 1.05
N PRO A 290 8.39 -4.89 -0.07
CA PRO A 290 8.86 -5.61 -1.23
C PRO A 290 9.76 -4.76 -2.14
N PHE A 291 10.77 -5.43 -2.69
CA PHE A 291 11.65 -4.91 -3.72
C PHE A 291 11.43 -5.71 -5.00
N LEU A 292 11.37 -5.01 -6.15
CA LEU A 292 11.27 -5.68 -7.43
C LEU A 292 12.62 -6.32 -7.77
N THR A 293 12.63 -7.63 -7.99
CA THR A 293 13.76 -8.42 -8.50
C THR A 293 13.46 -8.92 -9.91
N ILE A 294 14.43 -9.51 -10.61
CA ILE A 294 14.21 -10.07 -11.96
C ILE A 294 13.16 -11.21 -11.97
N GLU A 295 12.95 -11.85 -10.82
CA GLU A 295 12.01 -12.96 -10.62
C GLU A 295 10.63 -12.48 -10.12
N GLY A 296 10.49 -11.19 -9.82
CA GLY A 296 9.27 -10.59 -9.28
C GLY A 296 9.50 -9.79 -7.99
N TRP A 297 8.41 -9.32 -7.39
CA TRP A 297 8.44 -8.59 -6.12
C TRP A 297 8.72 -9.55 -4.95
N ARG A 298 9.75 -9.27 -4.15
CA ARG A 298 10.14 -10.08 -2.97
C ARG A 298 10.26 -9.18 -1.73
N PRO A 299 9.70 -9.56 -0.57
CA PRO A 299 9.82 -8.79 0.68
C PRO A 299 11.28 -8.67 1.13
N LEU A 300 11.63 -7.59 1.85
CA LEU A 300 12.98 -7.37 2.34
C LEU A 300 13.51 -8.55 3.18
N ALA A 301 12.65 -9.22 3.94
CA ALA A 301 12.97 -10.45 4.68
C ALA A 301 13.60 -11.56 3.83
N GLU A 302 13.27 -11.61 2.54
CA GLU A 302 13.75 -12.62 1.60
C GLU A 302 14.95 -12.15 0.75
N VAL A 303 15.17 -10.83 0.69
CA VAL A 303 16.26 -10.23 -0.08
C VAL A 303 17.55 -10.31 0.72
N ARG A 304 18.62 -10.77 0.07
CA ARG A 304 19.95 -10.90 0.69
C ARG A 304 20.97 -9.99 0.00
N PRO A 305 22.04 -9.58 0.70
CA PRO A 305 23.19 -8.98 0.02
C PRO A 305 23.68 -9.87 -1.13
N GLY A 306 23.84 -9.27 -2.32
CA GLY A 306 24.12 -9.94 -3.59
C GLY A 306 22.90 -10.05 -4.54
N ASP A 307 21.68 -9.96 -4.00
CA ASP A 307 20.46 -9.91 -4.83
C ASP A 307 20.36 -8.59 -5.58
N HIS A 308 19.69 -8.60 -6.73
CA HIS A 308 19.54 -7.43 -7.58
C HIS A 308 18.11 -6.88 -7.50
N VAL A 309 17.99 -5.59 -7.17
CA VAL A 309 16.74 -4.86 -7.02
C VAL A 309 16.60 -3.77 -8.09
N ALA A 310 15.36 -3.46 -8.44
CA ALA A 310 15.03 -2.45 -9.44
C ALA A 310 15.24 -1.03 -8.91
N VAL A 311 16.05 -0.27 -9.63
CA VAL A 311 16.21 1.18 -9.45
C VAL A 311 15.99 1.89 -10.78
N PRO A 312 15.58 3.17 -10.83
CA PRO A 312 15.45 3.89 -12.08
C PRO A 312 16.79 4.00 -12.81
N ARG A 313 16.76 3.80 -14.13
CA ARG A 313 17.89 4.07 -15.04
C ARG A 313 17.93 5.54 -15.48
N ARG A 314 16.77 6.18 -15.52
CA ARG A 314 16.58 7.60 -15.85
C ARG A 314 15.35 8.14 -15.12
N ILE A 315 15.38 9.40 -14.70
CA ILE A 315 14.21 10.11 -14.16
C ILE A 315 14.04 11.41 -14.95
N ASP A 316 13.35 11.34 -16.09
CA ASP A 316 13.20 12.47 -17.02
C ASP A 316 12.15 13.48 -16.51
N VAL A 317 12.38 14.03 -15.32
CA VAL A 317 11.49 14.95 -14.62
C VAL A 317 12.28 16.19 -14.21
N PHE A 318 11.97 17.29 -14.89
CA PHE A 318 12.53 18.62 -14.67
C PHE A 318 11.39 19.59 -14.38
N GLY A 319 11.70 20.72 -13.74
CA GLY A 319 10.71 21.75 -13.52
C GLY A 319 10.68 22.78 -14.64
N GLU A 320 9.82 23.77 -14.49
CA GLU A 320 9.60 24.84 -15.47
C GLU A 320 10.23 26.18 -15.03
N ARG A 321 10.83 26.25 -13.84
CA ARG A 321 11.39 27.50 -13.31
C ARG A 321 12.71 27.84 -14.03
N SER A 322 12.95 29.14 -14.19
CA SER A 322 14.22 29.68 -14.68
C SER A 322 14.74 30.73 -13.73
N ILE A 323 16.03 30.64 -13.39
CA ILE A 323 16.76 31.64 -12.59
C ILE A 323 17.75 32.43 -13.45
N GLY A 324 17.90 32.06 -14.72
CA GLY A 324 18.90 32.57 -15.64
C GLY A 324 20.23 31.83 -15.49
N VAL A 325 20.87 31.59 -16.63
CA VAL A 325 22.13 30.83 -16.75
C VAL A 325 23.22 31.38 -15.81
N GLU A 326 23.34 32.70 -15.66
CA GLU A 326 24.38 33.31 -14.81
C GLU A 326 24.22 32.94 -13.33
N ARG A 327 22.98 32.84 -12.83
CA ARG A 327 22.71 32.42 -11.45
C ARG A 327 23.02 30.94 -11.27
N ALA A 328 22.69 30.11 -12.25
CA ALA A 328 23.04 28.69 -12.25
C ALA A 328 24.57 28.47 -12.23
N LYS A 329 25.32 29.22 -13.05
CA LYS A 329 26.79 29.23 -13.04
C LYS A 329 27.36 29.60 -11.67
N LEU A 330 26.88 30.72 -11.09
CA LEU A 330 27.34 31.19 -9.78
C LEU A 330 27.11 30.14 -8.69
N LEU A 331 25.95 29.47 -8.69
CA LEU A 331 25.67 28.39 -7.73
C LEU A 331 26.64 27.21 -7.90
N GLY A 332 26.89 26.77 -9.14
CA GLY A 332 27.83 25.69 -9.41
C GLY A 332 29.23 25.99 -8.88
N TYR A 333 29.76 27.18 -9.18
CA TYR A 333 31.06 27.62 -8.68
C TYR A 333 31.13 27.77 -7.16
N LEU A 334 30.09 28.33 -6.54
CA LEU A 334 30.07 28.56 -5.11
C LEU A 334 29.89 27.26 -4.29
N LEU A 335 29.17 26.28 -4.83
CA LEU A 335 29.02 24.99 -4.16
C LEU A 335 30.28 24.13 -4.24
N GLY A 336 31.04 24.23 -5.33
CA GLY A 336 32.38 23.65 -5.44
C GLY A 336 33.40 24.39 -4.58
N ASP A 337 34.15 25.30 -5.21
CA ASP A 337 35.27 26.03 -4.61
C ASP A 337 34.89 27.31 -3.85
N GLY A 338 33.59 27.56 -3.64
CA GLY A 338 33.13 28.74 -2.91
C GLY A 338 33.35 28.65 -1.40
N THR A 339 33.70 29.78 -0.78
CA THR A 339 33.70 29.98 0.68
C THR A 339 32.50 30.84 1.08
N LEU A 340 31.60 30.27 1.89
CA LEU A 340 30.31 30.88 2.26
C LEU A 340 30.20 31.32 3.72
N THR A 341 31.28 31.20 4.51
CA THR A 341 31.30 31.46 5.96
C THR A 341 31.90 32.82 6.35
N GLY A 342 32.50 33.55 5.40
CA GLY A 342 33.14 34.83 5.66
C GLY A 342 32.17 36.02 5.73
N ALA A 343 32.69 37.25 5.76
CA ALA A 343 31.86 38.46 5.65
C ALA A 343 31.26 38.65 4.25
N CYS A 344 31.85 38.03 3.22
CA CYS A 344 31.40 38.07 1.84
C CYS A 344 31.75 36.76 1.10
N PRO A 345 30.99 36.37 0.07
CA PRO A 345 31.27 35.19 -0.72
C PRO A 345 32.64 35.29 -1.38
N ARG A 346 33.39 34.20 -1.35
CA ARG A 346 34.68 34.06 -2.03
C ARG A 346 34.67 32.85 -2.95
N PHE A 347 35.41 32.93 -4.04
CA PHE A 347 35.65 31.82 -4.96
C PHE A 347 37.16 31.68 -5.18
N THR A 348 37.74 30.52 -4.84
CA THR A 348 39.19 30.32 -4.87
C THR A 348 39.52 29.21 -5.86
N ASN A 349 40.13 29.54 -6.99
CA ASN A 349 40.45 28.54 -8.01
C ASN A 349 41.69 28.96 -8.81
N SER A 350 42.55 27.99 -9.15
CA SER A 350 43.81 28.23 -9.88
C SER A 350 43.61 28.50 -11.37
N ASP A 351 42.51 28.05 -11.98
CA ASP A 351 42.24 28.22 -13.41
C ASP A 351 41.77 29.66 -13.72
N PRO A 352 42.52 30.43 -14.53
CA PRO A 352 42.15 31.79 -14.89
C PRO A 352 40.85 31.88 -15.70
N ARG A 353 40.47 30.84 -16.47
CA ARG A 353 39.22 30.84 -17.26
C ARG A 353 37.99 30.80 -16.37
N LEU A 354 38.01 29.93 -15.35
CA LEU A 354 36.95 29.84 -14.36
C LEU A 354 36.83 31.14 -13.57
N ARG A 355 37.96 31.75 -13.19
CA ARG A 355 37.96 33.07 -12.52
C ARG A 355 37.37 34.17 -13.41
N ALA A 356 37.69 34.19 -14.70
CA ALA A 356 37.16 35.17 -15.64
C ALA A 356 35.64 35.02 -15.82
N GLU A 357 35.14 33.80 -16.05
CA GLU A 357 33.69 33.57 -16.20
C GLU A 357 32.94 33.83 -14.89
N PHE A 358 33.50 33.46 -13.73
CA PHE A 358 32.91 33.79 -12.44
C PHE A 358 32.78 35.31 -12.26
N ARG A 359 33.80 36.08 -12.63
CA ARG A 359 33.78 37.55 -12.58
C ARG A 359 32.70 38.14 -13.49
N GLU A 360 32.57 37.60 -14.71
CA GLU A 360 31.52 38.00 -15.65
C GLU A 360 30.11 37.71 -15.09
N ALA A 361 29.89 36.50 -14.57
CA ALA A 361 28.62 36.10 -13.97
C ALA A 361 28.25 36.97 -12.75
N VAL A 362 29.23 37.34 -11.92
CA VAL A 362 29.05 38.30 -10.82
C VAL A 362 28.66 39.69 -11.35
N GLY A 363 29.29 40.16 -12.43
CA GLY A 363 28.95 41.43 -13.07
C GLY A 363 27.51 41.44 -13.60
N ARG A 364 27.10 40.36 -14.28
CA ARG A 364 25.75 40.18 -14.81
C ARG A 364 24.68 39.98 -13.73
N PHE A 365 25.05 39.51 -12.53
CA PHE A 365 24.14 39.48 -11.38
C PHE A 365 23.68 40.89 -10.96
N GLY A 366 24.49 41.93 -11.26
CA GLY A 366 24.17 43.33 -11.03
C GLY A 366 24.53 43.84 -9.63
N GLY A 367 25.06 45.06 -9.54
CA GLY A 367 25.38 45.74 -8.28
C GLY A 367 26.50 45.10 -7.45
N LEU A 368 27.32 44.25 -8.07
CA LEU A 368 28.40 43.49 -7.43
C LEU A 368 29.71 43.68 -8.21
N THR A 369 30.82 43.59 -7.49
CA THR A 369 32.18 43.55 -8.05
C THR A 369 32.95 42.37 -7.46
N ALA A 370 33.67 41.64 -8.31
CA ALA A 370 34.58 40.58 -7.89
C ALA A 370 36.02 41.08 -7.99
N ARG A 371 36.69 41.21 -6.84
CA ARG A 371 38.10 41.63 -6.74
C ARG A 371 38.99 40.43 -6.48
N GLU A 372 40.11 40.37 -7.18
CA GLU A 372 41.08 39.29 -7.02
C GLU A 372 42.07 39.63 -5.90
N ASP A 373 42.08 38.79 -4.87
CA ASP A 373 43.08 38.79 -3.82
C ASP A 373 44.13 37.73 -4.20
N VAL A 374 45.34 38.17 -4.57
CA VAL A 374 46.49 37.28 -4.80
C VAL A 374 47.36 37.30 -3.54
N ALA A 375 47.61 36.13 -2.97
CA ALA A 375 48.48 35.95 -1.81
C ALA A 375 49.59 34.95 -2.16
N ASP A 376 50.82 35.25 -1.76
CA ASP A 376 51.98 34.42 -2.09
C ASP A 376 51.80 32.96 -1.64
N GLY A 377 52.03 32.03 -2.58
CA GLY A 377 51.96 30.58 -2.35
C GLY A 377 50.55 29.98 -2.25
N ARG A 378 49.47 30.73 -2.53
CA ARG A 378 48.09 30.19 -2.56
C ARG A 378 47.40 30.45 -3.90
N ALA A 379 46.39 29.62 -4.20
CA ALA A 379 45.54 29.83 -5.37
C ALA A 379 44.82 31.20 -5.27
N PRO A 380 44.70 31.97 -6.37
CA PRO A 380 44.02 33.25 -6.36
C PRO A 380 42.56 33.15 -5.90
N SER A 381 42.07 34.14 -5.16
CA SER A 381 40.71 34.17 -4.62
C SER A 381 39.96 35.41 -5.08
N LEU A 382 38.76 35.23 -5.64
CA LEU A 382 37.84 36.31 -5.99
C LEU A 382 36.90 36.59 -4.83
N ARG A 383 37.00 37.80 -4.27
CA ARG A 383 36.12 38.33 -3.25
C ARG A 383 34.96 39.08 -3.90
N VAL A 384 33.72 38.65 -3.64
CA VAL A 384 32.53 39.32 -4.16
C VAL A 384 32.04 40.36 -3.17
N SER A 385 32.10 41.63 -3.57
CA SER A 385 31.68 42.77 -2.76
C SER A 385 30.58 43.57 -3.46
N ALA A 386 29.79 44.33 -2.70
CA ALA A 386 28.84 45.24 -3.31
C ALA A 386 29.59 46.34 -4.08
N ASP A 387 29.06 46.73 -5.23
CA ASP A 387 29.66 47.80 -6.02
C ASP A 387 29.51 49.15 -5.30
N ARG A 388 30.62 49.67 -4.77
CA ARG A 388 30.63 50.90 -3.98
C ARG A 388 30.31 52.14 -4.84
N SER A 389 30.66 52.15 -6.13
CA SER A 389 30.35 53.29 -7.00
C SER A 389 28.86 53.32 -7.32
N ALA A 390 28.27 52.17 -7.65
CA ALA A 390 26.83 52.02 -7.86
C ALA A 390 26.02 52.36 -6.59
N ILE A 391 26.46 51.90 -5.41
CA ILE A 391 25.85 52.28 -4.13
C ILE A 391 25.90 53.80 -3.93
N ALA A 392 27.03 54.44 -4.21
CA ALA A 392 27.17 55.89 -4.06
C ALA A 392 26.25 56.64 -5.02
N ALA A 393 26.21 56.24 -6.29
CA ALA A 393 25.33 56.83 -7.31
C ALA A 393 23.84 56.67 -6.94
N GLY A 394 23.42 55.46 -6.54
CA GLY A 394 22.05 55.18 -6.12
C GLY A 394 21.64 55.96 -4.86
N ARG A 395 22.56 56.19 -3.91
CA ARG A 395 22.30 57.05 -2.75
C ARG A 395 22.12 58.51 -3.10
N VAL A 396 22.92 59.03 -4.02
CA VAL A 396 22.79 60.41 -4.51
C VAL A 396 21.45 60.57 -5.24
N ALA A 397 21.06 59.58 -6.04
CA ALA A 397 19.75 59.56 -6.69
C ALA A 397 18.60 59.52 -5.68
N PHE A 398 18.67 58.62 -4.69
CA PHE A 398 17.72 58.54 -3.59
C PHE A 398 17.59 59.87 -2.85
N GLY A 399 18.71 60.49 -2.45
CA GLY A 399 18.69 61.76 -1.73
C GLY A 399 18.08 62.90 -2.56
N ARG A 400 18.35 62.93 -3.87
CA ARG A 400 17.75 63.91 -4.79
C ARG A 400 16.23 63.76 -4.88
N ILE A 401 15.75 62.53 -5.06
CA ILE A 401 14.31 62.23 -5.17
C ILE A 401 13.61 62.60 -3.86
N VAL A 402 14.13 62.14 -2.72
CA VAL A 402 13.55 62.47 -1.41
C VAL A 402 13.53 63.99 -1.17
N LYS A 403 14.60 64.71 -1.54
CA LYS A 403 14.65 66.17 -1.41
C LYS A 403 13.62 66.87 -2.30
N GLN A 404 13.44 66.41 -3.54
CA GLN A 404 12.46 66.96 -4.48
C GLN A 404 11.03 66.69 -4.02
N SER A 405 10.73 65.47 -3.58
CA SER A 405 9.40 65.10 -3.07
C SER A 405 9.07 65.80 -1.77
N LEU A 406 10.03 65.97 -0.86
CA LEU A 406 9.84 66.76 0.36
C LEU A 406 9.47 68.21 0.02
N ALA A 407 10.16 68.82 -0.95
CA ALA A 407 9.84 70.17 -1.40
C ALA A 407 8.47 70.27 -2.09
N ALA A 408 8.07 69.25 -2.87
CA ALA A 408 6.78 69.21 -3.55
C ALA A 408 5.60 68.96 -2.60
N SER A 409 5.80 68.16 -1.54
CA SER A 409 4.77 67.84 -0.54
C SER A 409 4.43 68.99 0.41
N GLY A 410 5.30 70.01 0.51
CA GLY A 410 5.16 71.08 1.51
C GLY A 410 5.46 70.65 2.96
N THR A 411 5.74 69.37 3.20
CA THR A 411 6.03 68.81 4.53
C THR A 411 7.44 69.18 4.98
N SER A 412 7.57 69.72 6.20
CA SER A 412 8.89 70.02 6.76
C SER A 412 9.65 68.74 7.14
N ALA A 413 10.98 68.78 7.08
CA ALA A 413 11.82 67.66 7.52
C ALA A 413 11.60 67.27 9.00
N ARG A 414 11.08 68.19 9.84
CA ARG A 414 10.70 67.90 11.23
C ARG A 414 9.38 67.15 11.32
N GLN A 415 8.37 67.53 10.55
CA GLN A 415 7.08 66.83 10.52
C GLN A 415 7.25 65.40 10.01
N LEU A 416 7.99 65.22 8.90
CA LEU A 416 8.28 63.89 8.37
C LEU A 416 9.09 63.03 9.35
N ALA A 417 10.00 63.64 10.12
CA ALA A 417 10.78 62.93 11.12
C ALA A 417 9.90 62.40 12.27
N VAL A 418 8.90 63.18 12.72
CA VAL A 418 7.93 62.76 13.73
C VAL A 418 7.04 61.63 13.20
N GLU A 419 6.54 61.77 11.97
CA GLU A 419 5.69 60.76 11.33
C GLU A 419 6.38 59.40 11.17
N LEU A 420 7.69 59.42 10.86
CA LEU A 420 8.49 58.21 10.66
C LEU A 420 9.19 57.69 11.93
N ASP A 421 8.99 58.33 13.08
CA ASP A 421 9.68 58.06 14.36
C ASP A 421 11.21 58.04 14.22
N VAL A 422 11.77 59.08 13.58
CA VAL A 422 13.22 59.25 13.37
C VAL A 422 13.68 60.65 13.75
N THR A 423 14.99 60.84 13.86
CA THR A 423 15.54 62.18 14.11
C THR A 423 15.51 63.05 12.85
N PRO A 424 15.27 64.37 12.95
CA PRO A 424 15.34 65.29 11.79
C PRO A 424 16.71 65.28 11.07
N ALA A 425 17.78 64.99 11.81
CA ALA A 425 19.11 64.77 11.25
C ALA A 425 19.16 63.58 10.27
N SER A 426 18.37 62.53 10.52
CA SER A 426 18.27 61.37 9.63
C SER A 426 17.66 61.75 8.28
N ILE A 427 16.56 62.51 8.27
CA ILE A 427 15.94 63.05 7.04
C ILE A 427 16.94 63.90 6.26
N THR A 428 17.68 64.76 6.96
CA THR A 428 18.72 65.61 6.36
C THR A 428 19.83 64.77 5.72
N HIS A 429 20.30 63.73 6.42
CA HIS A 429 21.29 62.80 5.90
C HIS A 429 20.77 61.99 4.70
N TRP A 430 19.49 61.65 4.66
CA TRP A 430 18.87 60.98 3.51
C TRP A 430 18.82 61.90 2.29
N CYS A 431 18.36 63.15 2.44
CA CYS A 431 18.33 64.16 1.37
C CYS A 431 19.73 64.44 0.80
N GLN A 432 20.76 64.40 1.64
CA GLN A 432 22.17 64.56 1.23
C GLN A 432 22.78 63.27 0.65
N GLY A 433 22.02 62.16 0.60
CA GLY A 433 22.51 60.86 0.16
C GLY A 433 23.63 60.31 1.05
N ARG A 434 23.74 60.74 2.32
CA ARG A 434 24.75 60.28 3.30
C ARG A 434 24.40 58.93 3.93
N THR A 435 23.12 58.65 4.09
CA THR A 435 22.59 57.38 4.62
C THR A 435 21.28 57.03 3.91
N VAL A 436 20.84 55.78 4.06
CA VAL A 436 19.54 55.28 3.56
C VAL A 436 18.89 54.52 4.72
N PRO A 437 17.58 54.69 4.95
CA PRO A 437 16.89 54.01 6.04
C PRO A 437 16.88 52.48 5.89
N GLY A 438 16.56 51.79 6.99
CA GLY A 438 16.20 50.37 6.95
C GLY A 438 14.87 50.14 6.24
N ARG A 439 14.51 48.88 5.95
CA ARG A 439 13.34 48.57 5.11
C ARG A 439 12.03 49.15 5.64
N ALA A 440 11.73 48.95 6.93
CA ALA A 440 10.50 49.46 7.54
C ALA A 440 10.35 50.99 7.43
N VAL A 441 11.41 51.72 7.80
CA VAL A 441 11.43 53.19 7.73
C VAL A 441 11.44 53.69 6.28
N PHE A 442 12.03 52.94 5.34
CA PHE A 442 12.01 53.26 3.91
C PHE A 442 10.61 53.11 3.31
N ASP A 443 9.88 52.05 3.68
CA ASP A 443 8.52 51.83 3.21
C ASP A 443 7.57 52.91 3.78
N GLY A 444 7.75 53.30 5.05
CA GLY A 444 7.05 54.45 5.65
C GLY A 444 7.38 55.78 4.96
N LEU A 445 8.65 56.03 4.62
CA LEU A 445 9.08 57.20 3.87
C LEU A 445 8.42 57.26 2.48
N CYS A 446 8.30 56.11 1.81
CA CYS A 446 7.63 56.02 0.52
C CYS A 446 6.15 56.36 0.64
N ALA A 447 5.47 55.87 1.68
CA ALA A 447 4.07 56.18 1.93
C ALA A 447 3.84 57.67 2.25
N ALA A 448 4.66 58.26 3.13
CA ALA A 448 4.53 59.64 3.57
C ALA A 448 4.81 60.68 2.45
N LEU A 449 5.62 60.31 1.44
CA LEU A 449 5.98 61.19 0.32
C LEU A 449 5.34 60.79 -1.01
N ASP A 450 4.37 59.87 -0.99
CA ASP A 450 3.71 59.30 -2.17
C ASP A 450 4.70 58.84 -3.27
N LEU A 451 5.75 58.12 -2.84
CA LEU A 451 6.79 57.63 -3.73
C LEU A 451 6.65 56.13 -3.97
N ARG A 452 6.86 55.71 -5.22
CA ARG A 452 6.97 54.29 -5.54
C ARG A 452 8.39 53.81 -5.23
N ALA A 453 8.52 52.82 -4.34
CA ALA A 453 9.80 52.25 -3.93
C ALA A 453 10.70 51.83 -5.11
N GLN A 454 10.12 51.37 -6.21
CA GLN A 454 10.83 50.95 -7.42
C GLN A 454 11.52 52.11 -8.16
N ASP A 455 10.96 53.31 -8.09
CA ASP A 455 11.51 54.50 -8.76
C ASP A 455 12.75 55.05 -8.03
N ILE A 456 12.81 54.84 -6.71
CA ILE A 456 13.89 55.34 -5.86
C ILE A 456 14.99 54.29 -5.64
N ALA A 457 14.59 53.03 -5.49
CA ALA A 457 15.48 51.91 -5.24
C ALA A 457 14.97 50.64 -5.93
N PRO A 458 15.23 50.46 -7.25
CA PRO A 458 14.70 49.36 -8.04
C PRO A 458 15.01 47.97 -7.47
N ALA A 459 16.20 47.80 -6.88
CA ALA A 459 16.65 46.56 -6.24
C ALA A 459 16.44 46.54 -4.70
N GLY A 460 15.57 47.43 -4.21
CA GLY A 460 15.24 47.66 -2.80
C GLY A 460 16.27 48.52 -2.05
N PRO A 461 15.92 49.05 -0.87
CA PRO A 461 16.75 50.01 -0.11
C PRO A 461 18.09 49.44 0.34
N SER A 462 18.17 48.11 0.55
CA SER A 462 19.42 47.44 0.89
C SER A 462 20.45 47.47 -0.24
N SER A 463 20.06 47.71 -1.50
CA SER A 463 20.99 47.79 -2.63
C SER A 463 21.82 49.07 -2.64
N ILE A 464 21.34 50.12 -1.98
CA ILE A 464 21.97 51.45 -1.89
C ILE A 464 22.49 51.76 -0.46
N ARG A 465 22.42 50.81 0.47
CA ARG A 465 22.89 51.01 1.85
C ARG A 465 24.28 50.41 2.05
N LYS A 466 25.25 51.22 2.51
CA LYS A 466 26.65 50.81 2.72
C LYS A 466 26.82 49.64 3.70
N SER A 467 25.99 49.56 4.74
CA SER A 467 26.06 48.54 5.79
C SER A 467 25.28 47.26 5.47
N ALA A 468 24.53 47.23 4.36
CA ALA A 468 23.74 46.06 4.01
C ALA A 468 24.62 44.95 3.42
N ARG A 469 24.23 43.69 3.66
CA ARG A 469 24.83 42.55 2.98
C ARG A 469 24.59 42.67 1.47
N ASN A 470 25.61 42.31 0.69
CA ASN A 470 25.53 42.39 -0.77
C ASN A 470 24.44 41.46 -1.34
N GLY A 471 23.99 41.73 -2.57
CA GLY A 471 22.88 41.00 -3.21
C GLY A 471 23.08 39.49 -3.25
N LEU A 472 24.28 39.03 -3.61
CA LEU A 472 24.63 37.62 -3.66
C LEU A 472 24.53 36.95 -2.28
N THR A 473 25.00 37.62 -1.23
CA THR A 473 24.93 37.11 0.15
C THR A 473 23.49 36.95 0.61
N ARG A 474 22.63 37.93 0.30
CA ARG A 474 21.20 37.85 0.61
C ARG A 474 20.52 36.69 -0.11
N TRP A 475 20.84 36.50 -1.39
CA TRP A 475 20.31 35.38 -2.17
C TRP A 475 20.79 34.02 -1.63
N LEU A 476 22.07 33.87 -1.30
CA LEU A 476 22.59 32.66 -0.66
C LEU A 476 21.98 32.41 0.72
N THR A 477 21.63 33.48 1.45
CA THR A 477 20.93 33.38 2.73
C THR A 477 19.51 32.85 2.53
N SER A 478 18.77 33.35 1.52
CA SER A 478 17.43 32.83 1.20
C SER A 478 17.44 31.37 0.72
N LEU A 479 18.56 30.89 0.18
CA LEU A 479 18.75 29.49 -0.21
C LEU A 479 19.25 28.60 0.94
N GLY A 480 19.49 29.15 2.14
CA GLY A 480 20.03 28.40 3.29
C GLY A 480 21.50 27.98 3.15
N LEU A 481 22.22 28.50 2.15
CA LEU A 481 23.62 28.17 1.86
C LEU A 481 24.62 29.07 2.59
N TRP A 482 24.23 30.31 2.89
CA TRP A 482 25.12 31.24 3.56
C TRP A 482 25.45 30.78 4.99
N GLY A 483 26.73 30.84 5.37
CA GLY A 483 27.22 30.34 6.65
C GLY A 483 27.51 28.85 6.70
N LYS A 484 27.23 28.09 5.63
CA LYS A 484 27.50 26.64 5.58
C LYS A 484 28.96 26.35 5.23
N THR A 485 29.55 25.40 5.96
CA THR A 485 30.87 24.84 5.63
C THR A 485 30.79 23.84 4.47
N ALA A 486 31.92 23.43 3.89
CA ALA A 486 31.95 22.48 2.78
C ALA A 486 31.24 21.14 3.06
N ARG A 487 31.14 20.72 4.34
CA ARG A 487 30.45 19.49 4.78
C ARG A 487 28.94 19.65 4.86
N GLU A 488 28.46 20.88 5.03
CA GLU A 488 27.04 21.20 5.22
C GLU A 488 26.42 21.78 3.95
N LYS A 489 27.21 22.01 2.89
CA LYS A 489 26.70 22.40 1.58
C LYS A 489 25.75 21.34 1.05
N PHE A 490 24.72 21.78 0.34
CA PHE A 490 23.70 20.95 -0.31
C PHE A 490 23.25 21.64 -1.59
N VAL A 491 22.58 20.92 -2.49
CA VAL A 491 21.89 21.49 -3.64
C VAL A 491 20.59 22.12 -3.15
N PRO A 492 20.35 23.43 -3.34
CA PRO A 492 19.09 24.07 -2.94
C PRO A 492 17.88 23.49 -3.68
N ASP A 493 16.73 23.41 -3.01
CA ASP A 493 15.44 22.94 -3.57
C ASP A 493 15.10 23.58 -4.92
N LEU A 494 15.42 24.87 -5.05
CA LEU A 494 15.22 25.64 -6.29
C LEU A 494 15.83 24.95 -7.51
N VAL A 495 17.02 24.35 -7.39
CA VAL A 495 17.74 23.70 -8.49
C VAL A 495 16.98 22.49 -9.04
N PHE A 496 16.27 21.75 -8.19
CA PHE A 496 15.49 20.58 -8.63
C PHE A 496 14.25 20.95 -9.44
N THR A 497 13.79 22.20 -9.32
CA THR A 497 12.61 22.74 -10.04
C THR A 497 12.99 23.55 -11.28
N LEU A 498 14.28 23.60 -11.64
CA LEU A 498 14.73 24.34 -12.82
C LEU A 498 14.50 23.56 -14.12
N VAL A 499 14.45 24.30 -15.22
CA VAL A 499 14.54 23.74 -16.58
C VAL A 499 15.86 22.99 -16.79
N ALA A 500 15.83 21.95 -17.63
CA ALA A 500 16.95 21.03 -17.84
C ALA A 500 18.26 21.73 -18.19
N ASP A 501 18.23 22.76 -19.05
CA ASP A 501 19.42 23.50 -19.48
C ASP A 501 20.13 24.23 -18.33
N GLU A 502 19.37 24.77 -17.38
CA GLU A 502 19.93 25.45 -16.22
C GLU A 502 20.50 24.46 -15.21
N VAL A 503 19.86 23.29 -15.03
CA VAL A 503 20.41 22.20 -14.22
C VAL A 503 21.71 21.68 -14.85
N ALA A 504 21.74 21.50 -16.17
CA ALA A 504 22.93 21.08 -16.90
C ALA A 504 24.06 22.12 -16.75
N CYS A 505 23.75 23.41 -16.86
CA CYS A 505 24.72 24.49 -16.66
C CYS A 505 25.27 24.49 -15.23
N PHE A 506 24.40 24.35 -14.23
CA PHE A 506 24.77 24.23 -12.83
C PHE A 506 25.73 23.05 -12.59
N LEU A 507 25.38 21.86 -13.07
CA LEU A 507 26.22 20.66 -12.96
C LEU A 507 27.56 20.84 -13.69
N ASN A 508 27.55 21.42 -14.89
CA ASN A 508 28.76 21.68 -15.65
C ASN A 508 29.76 22.54 -14.85
N ARG A 509 29.29 23.62 -14.20
CA ARG A 509 30.15 24.49 -13.39
C ARG A 509 30.56 23.88 -12.06
N LEU A 510 29.72 23.05 -11.47
CA LEU A 510 30.07 22.27 -10.29
C LEU A 510 31.16 21.22 -10.60
N PHE A 511 31.10 20.57 -11.76
CA PHE A 511 32.16 19.65 -12.21
C PHE A 511 33.43 20.39 -12.67
N ALA A 512 33.32 21.66 -13.09
CA ALA A 512 34.49 22.46 -13.45
C ALA A 512 35.45 22.64 -12.27
N THR A 513 34.92 22.76 -11.05
CA THR A 513 35.72 22.85 -9.82
C THR A 513 36.26 21.47 -9.42
N ASP A 514 35.43 20.64 -8.80
CA ASP A 514 35.81 19.40 -8.10
C ASP A 514 35.58 18.14 -8.95
N GLY A 515 35.11 18.31 -10.17
CA GLY A 515 34.96 17.22 -11.13
C GLY A 515 36.27 16.86 -11.80
N TRP A 516 36.37 15.65 -12.32
CA TRP A 516 37.55 15.17 -13.01
C TRP A 516 37.16 14.22 -14.14
N ALA A 517 38.01 14.12 -15.16
CA ALA A 517 37.86 13.21 -16.28
C ALA A 517 39.24 12.65 -16.64
N THR A 518 39.37 11.33 -16.67
CA THR A 518 40.64 10.66 -16.95
C THR A 518 40.44 9.37 -17.75
N VAL A 519 41.55 8.92 -18.34
CA VAL A 519 41.65 7.61 -18.98
C VAL A 519 42.74 6.86 -18.21
N LEU A 520 42.37 5.76 -17.56
CA LEU A 520 43.31 4.94 -16.79
C LEU A 520 44.32 4.25 -17.71
N ALA A 521 45.42 3.75 -17.15
CA ALA A 521 46.41 2.95 -17.90
C ALA A 521 45.78 1.72 -18.59
N SER A 522 44.70 1.17 -18.02
CA SER A 522 43.85 0.13 -18.60
C SER A 522 43.03 0.57 -19.84
N ARG A 523 43.20 1.84 -20.27
CA ARG A 523 42.40 2.56 -21.28
C ARG A 523 40.92 2.70 -20.93
N GLN A 524 40.56 2.50 -19.67
CA GLN A 524 39.19 2.71 -19.20
C GLN A 524 38.95 4.20 -18.95
N ALA A 525 37.92 4.73 -19.61
CA ALA A 525 37.41 6.07 -19.39
C ALA A 525 36.64 6.15 -18.07
N GLN A 526 36.91 7.20 -17.29
CA GLN A 526 36.17 7.50 -16.07
C GLN A 526 36.10 9.02 -15.87
N LEU A 527 34.96 9.47 -15.37
CA LEU A 527 34.80 10.82 -14.85
C LEU A 527 34.05 10.78 -13.52
N GLY A 528 34.19 11.83 -12.73
CA GLY A 528 33.56 11.85 -11.41
C GLY A 528 33.63 13.21 -10.74
N PHE A 529 33.06 13.27 -9.55
CA PHE A 529 32.99 14.44 -8.68
C PHE A 529 33.24 14.01 -7.25
N CYS A 530 33.95 14.83 -6.47
CA CYS A 530 34.25 14.54 -5.07
C CYS A 530 33.74 15.67 -4.19
N SER A 531 33.09 15.33 -3.07
CA SER A 531 32.65 16.30 -2.08
C SER A 531 32.88 15.79 -0.66
N THR A 532 32.98 16.71 0.30
CA THR A 532 33.00 16.36 1.73
C THR A 532 31.60 16.31 2.34
N SER A 533 30.57 16.73 1.61
CA SER A 533 29.17 16.64 1.99
C SER A 533 28.52 15.41 1.36
N GLU A 534 28.01 14.48 2.18
CA GLU A 534 27.25 13.33 1.70
C GLU A 534 25.98 13.77 0.97
N ARG A 535 25.25 14.73 1.56
CA ARG A 535 24.00 15.25 1.02
C ARG A 535 24.19 15.85 -0.37
N LEU A 536 25.22 16.69 -0.55
CA LEU A 536 25.55 17.26 -1.86
C LEU A 536 25.90 16.16 -2.87
N ALA A 537 26.70 15.17 -2.48
CA ALA A 537 27.09 14.08 -3.39
C ALA A 537 25.88 13.21 -3.81
N ARG A 538 24.97 12.89 -2.89
CA ARG A 538 23.70 12.18 -3.19
C ARG A 538 22.80 12.98 -4.11
N GLN A 539 22.63 14.27 -3.84
CA GLN A 539 21.82 15.15 -4.66
C GLN A 539 22.41 15.33 -6.07
N VAL A 540 23.74 15.41 -6.20
CA VAL A 540 24.42 15.40 -7.51
C VAL A 540 24.20 14.07 -8.23
N GLN A 541 24.31 12.94 -7.54
CA GLN A 541 23.98 11.62 -8.11
C GLN A 541 22.53 11.58 -8.62
N HIS A 542 21.59 12.11 -7.86
CA HIS A 542 20.18 12.21 -8.26
C HIS A 542 19.98 13.12 -9.49
N LEU A 543 20.59 14.32 -9.51
CA LEU A 543 20.51 15.22 -10.67
C LEU A 543 21.10 14.58 -11.94
N LEU A 544 22.20 13.83 -11.82
CA LEU A 544 22.78 13.07 -12.93
C LEU A 544 21.82 12.01 -13.46
N LEU A 545 21.12 11.31 -12.57
CA LEU A 545 20.10 10.33 -12.93
C LEU A 545 18.97 10.95 -13.76
N ARG A 546 18.64 12.23 -13.53
CA ARG A 546 17.62 12.92 -14.32
C ARG A 546 17.98 13.08 -15.79
N PHE A 547 19.27 13.20 -16.09
CA PHE A 547 19.76 13.20 -17.47
C PHE A 547 19.94 11.80 -18.07
N GLY A 548 19.73 10.74 -17.28
CA GLY A 548 20.02 9.35 -17.64
C GLY A 548 21.47 8.92 -17.42
N VAL A 549 22.21 9.63 -16.54
CA VAL A 549 23.61 9.34 -16.23
C VAL A 549 23.68 8.49 -14.96
N ILE A 550 24.09 7.23 -15.10
CA ILE A 550 24.21 6.30 -13.98
C ILE A 550 25.56 6.52 -13.28
N ALA A 551 25.51 7.05 -12.05
CA ALA A 551 26.69 7.29 -11.23
C ALA A 551 26.67 6.42 -9.96
N SER A 552 27.84 5.98 -9.52
CA SER A 552 28.02 5.25 -8.25
C SER A 552 28.62 6.16 -7.18
N LEU A 553 28.02 6.23 -6.01
CA LEU A 553 28.51 6.97 -4.86
C LEU A 553 29.36 6.06 -3.95
N ARG A 554 30.58 6.49 -3.63
CA ARG A 554 31.52 5.75 -2.78
C ARG A 554 32.06 6.62 -1.66
N GLU A 555 32.22 6.03 -0.49
CA GLU A 555 32.86 6.65 0.65
C GLU A 555 34.39 6.45 0.57
N ARG A 556 35.16 7.51 0.77
CA ARG A 556 36.63 7.48 0.79
C ARG A 556 37.19 8.19 2.00
N ARG A 557 38.23 7.59 2.59
CA ARG A 557 39.03 8.20 3.65
C ARG A 557 40.25 8.86 3.02
N VAL A 558 40.31 10.19 3.04
CA VAL A 558 41.37 11.00 2.41
C VAL A 558 42.21 11.66 3.50
N ARG A 559 43.54 11.56 3.39
CA ARG A 559 44.47 12.22 4.30
C ARG A 559 44.57 13.71 3.93
N TYR A 560 44.25 14.60 4.86
CA TYR A 560 44.32 16.05 4.66
C TYR A 560 44.87 16.75 5.91
N ARG A 561 45.95 17.53 5.75
CA ARG A 561 46.64 18.28 6.83
C ARG A 561 46.86 17.45 8.11
N GLY A 562 47.39 16.23 7.96
CA GLY A 562 47.72 15.36 9.10
C GLY A 562 46.56 14.54 9.69
N GLY A 563 45.32 14.70 9.23
CA GLY A 563 44.16 13.91 9.68
C GLY A 563 43.49 13.11 8.56
N ILE A 564 42.75 12.06 8.93
CA ILE A 564 41.88 11.32 7.99
C ILE A 564 40.53 12.03 7.93
N ARG A 565 40.08 12.39 6.73
CA ARG A 565 38.76 12.98 6.49
C ARG A 565 37.92 12.07 5.61
N LEU A 566 36.62 12.00 5.91
CA LEU A 566 35.66 11.34 5.04
C LEU A 566 35.33 12.25 3.85
N ALA A 567 35.31 11.67 2.66
CA ALA A 567 34.90 12.29 1.42
C ALA A 567 34.02 11.31 0.64
N PHE A 568 33.12 11.85 -0.18
CA PHE A 568 32.14 11.13 -0.97
C PHE A 568 32.44 11.36 -2.44
N GLN A 569 32.71 10.28 -3.16
CA GLN A 569 33.09 10.31 -4.57
C GLN A 569 31.96 9.74 -5.43
N VAL A 570 31.46 10.56 -6.35
CA VAL A 570 30.51 10.19 -7.39
C VAL A 570 31.31 9.76 -8.63
N ASP A 571 31.23 8.49 -9.00
CA ASP A 571 31.96 7.89 -10.10
C ASP A 571 31.03 7.52 -11.26
N ILE A 572 31.32 8.06 -12.45
CA ILE A 572 30.67 7.72 -13.71
C ILE A 572 31.66 6.92 -14.56
N THR A 573 31.42 5.61 -14.67
CA THR A 573 32.30 4.70 -15.43
C THR A 573 31.58 3.99 -16.57
N ASP A 574 30.26 4.10 -16.66
CA ASP A 574 29.49 3.49 -17.73
C ASP A 574 29.64 4.29 -19.02
N ALA A 575 29.87 3.62 -20.15
CA ALA A 575 30.22 4.28 -21.40
C ALA A 575 29.07 5.12 -21.97
N GLU A 576 27.83 4.65 -21.85
CA GLU A 576 26.64 5.38 -22.32
C GLU A 576 26.35 6.58 -21.42
N SER A 577 26.50 6.39 -20.10
CA SER A 577 26.40 7.47 -19.11
C SER A 577 27.46 8.55 -19.33
N ILE A 578 28.71 8.18 -19.66
CA ILE A 578 29.77 9.14 -20.00
C ILE A 578 29.43 9.91 -21.29
N ARG A 579 28.93 9.24 -22.33
CA ARG A 579 28.50 9.92 -23.56
C ARG A 579 27.38 10.92 -23.28
N THR A 580 26.34 10.47 -22.59
CA THR A 580 25.20 11.31 -22.18
C THR A 580 25.67 12.51 -21.34
N PHE A 581 26.62 12.29 -20.43
CA PHE A 581 27.20 13.37 -19.64
C PHE A 581 27.98 14.38 -20.51
N ILE A 582 28.80 13.92 -21.45
CA ILE A 582 29.56 14.81 -22.36
C ILE A 582 28.61 15.61 -23.25
N ASP A 583 27.58 14.96 -23.78
CA ASP A 583 26.65 15.56 -24.75
C ASP A 583 25.68 16.55 -24.10
N LYS A 584 25.16 16.22 -22.91
CA LYS A 584 24.14 17.05 -22.22
C LYS A 584 24.68 18.02 -21.19
N ILE A 585 25.81 17.71 -20.54
CA ILE A 585 26.33 18.49 -19.39
C ILE A 585 27.70 19.06 -19.71
N GLY A 586 28.71 18.21 -19.93
CA GLY A 586 30.10 18.61 -20.13
C GLY A 586 30.80 19.14 -18.86
N ILE A 587 32.04 19.59 -19.01
CA ILE A 587 32.85 20.17 -17.92
C ILE A 587 33.63 21.36 -18.47
N TYR A 588 33.24 22.56 -18.06
CA TYR A 588 33.91 23.78 -18.49
C TYR A 588 35.36 23.85 -17.98
N GLY A 589 36.27 24.28 -18.83
CA GLY A 589 37.71 24.34 -18.56
C GLY A 589 38.43 23.00 -18.67
N LYS A 590 37.70 21.88 -18.82
CA LYS A 590 38.26 20.52 -18.93
C LYS A 590 37.88 19.84 -20.26
N GLU A 591 37.61 20.62 -21.30
CA GLU A 591 37.17 20.14 -22.62
C GLU A 591 38.21 19.23 -23.28
N ALA A 592 39.50 19.52 -23.12
CA ALA A 592 40.58 18.67 -23.61
C ALA A 592 40.59 17.29 -22.93
N ALA A 593 40.27 17.23 -21.63
CA ALA A 593 40.15 15.97 -20.91
C ALA A 593 38.94 15.15 -21.39
N LEU A 594 37.80 15.82 -21.61
CA LEU A 594 36.61 15.18 -22.18
C LEU A 594 36.84 14.67 -23.60
N LYS A 595 37.54 15.43 -24.46
CA LYS A 595 37.92 14.97 -25.80
C LYS A 595 38.79 13.71 -25.75
N ARG A 596 39.75 13.63 -24.82
CA ARG A 596 40.56 12.40 -24.60
C ARG A 596 39.69 11.22 -24.17
N VAL A 597 38.76 11.43 -23.25
CA VAL A 597 37.80 10.42 -22.81
C VAL A 597 36.91 9.96 -23.96
N GLN A 598 36.37 10.89 -24.75
CA GLN A 598 35.52 10.61 -25.91
C GLN A 598 36.28 9.82 -26.99
N ALA A 599 37.54 10.18 -27.26
CA ALA A 599 38.40 9.43 -28.17
C ALA A 599 38.67 8.00 -27.67
N ALA A 600 38.95 7.83 -26.37
CA ALA A 600 39.13 6.53 -25.76
C ALA A 600 37.86 5.66 -25.82
N LEU A 601 36.67 6.26 -25.71
CA LEU A 601 35.38 5.58 -25.87
C LEU A 601 35.10 5.13 -27.32
N ARG A 602 35.63 5.85 -28.32
CA ARG A 602 35.49 5.49 -29.75
C ARG A 602 36.48 4.40 -30.18
N ALA A 603 37.70 4.44 -29.63
CA ALA A 603 38.78 3.52 -30.02
C ALA A 603 38.60 2.07 -29.54
N LYS A 604 37.63 1.79 -28.65
CA LYS A 604 37.40 0.46 -28.09
C LYS A 604 35.92 0.11 -28.20
N GLN A 605 35.62 -1.13 -28.62
CA GLN A 605 34.28 -1.69 -28.40
C GLN A 605 34.09 -1.94 -26.90
N TYR A 606 33.47 -0.98 -26.22
CA TYR A 606 33.11 -1.13 -24.81
C TYR A 606 32.03 -2.20 -24.67
N ARG A 607 32.38 -3.34 -24.06
CA ARG A 607 31.39 -4.29 -23.53
C ARG A 607 30.85 -3.67 -22.24
N THR A 608 29.57 -3.29 -22.24
CA THR A 608 28.89 -2.70 -21.07
C THR A 608 28.77 -3.77 -19.98
N ASN A 609 29.59 -3.66 -18.93
CA ASN A 609 29.58 -4.58 -17.78
C ASN A 609 28.82 -4.01 -16.56
N ARG A 610 28.09 -2.90 -16.70
CA ARG A 610 27.40 -2.23 -15.58
C ARG A 610 25.87 -2.31 -15.66
N ASP A 611 25.25 -2.08 -16.80
CA ASP A 611 23.79 -2.21 -17.00
C ASP A 611 23.47 -3.60 -17.55
N LEU A 612 23.62 -4.59 -16.66
CA LEU A 612 23.41 -6.00 -16.96
C LEU A 612 22.07 -6.45 -16.39
N ILE A 613 21.39 -7.31 -17.13
CA ILE A 613 20.20 -8.03 -16.69
C ILE A 613 20.66 -9.23 -15.85
N PRO A 614 20.17 -9.39 -14.61
CA PRO A 614 20.57 -10.46 -13.70
C PRO A 614 20.38 -11.86 -14.30
N VAL A 615 21.15 -12.81 -13.78
CA VAL A 615 21.22 -14.20 -14.29
C VAL A 615 19.86 -14.91 -14.31
N GLY A 616 18.93 -14.54 -13.42
CA GLY A 616 17.57 -15.10 -13.39
C GLY A 616 16.82 -15.00 -14.72
N VAL A 617 17.17 -14.05 -15.61
CA VAL A 617 16.57 -13.94 -16.95
C VAL A 617 16.80 -15.17 -17.81
N TRP A 618 17.86 -15.96 -17.56
CA TRP A 618 18.14 -17.16 -18.34
C TRP A 618 17.04 -18.21 -18.26
N GLN A 619 16.30 -18.29 -17.15
CA GLN A 619 15.12 -19.17 -17.05
C GLN A 619 14.02 -18.75 -18.03
N GLN A 620 13.85 -17.43 -18.21
CA GLN A 620 12.88 -16.88 -19.17
C GLN A 620 13.34 -17.08 -20.62
N ILE A 621 14.64 -16.94 -20.90
CA ILE A 621 15.22 -17.21 -22.22
C ILE A 621 15.13 -18.69 -22.57
N ASP A 622 15.43 -19.59 -21.63
CA ASP A 622 15.34 -21.03 -21.85
C ASP A 622 13.90 -21.46 -22.13
N ALA A 623 12.94 -20.90 -21.39
CA ALA A 623 11.54 -21.06 -21.72
C ALA A 623 11.25 -20.56 -23.15
N ALA A 624 11.64 -19.31 -23.48
CA ALA A 624 11.44 -18.68 -24.79
C ALA A 624 11.92 -19.52 -25.98
N ARG A 625 13.00 -20.29 -25.80
CA ARG A 625 13.66 -21.12 -26.82
C ARG A 625 12.85 -22.32 -27.34
N GLN A 626 11.80 -22.78 -26.66
CA GLN A 626 10.94 -23.91 -27.09
C GLN A 626 11.70 -25.18 -27.52
N GLY A 627 12.81 -25.50 -26.83
CA GLY A 627 13.60 -26.71 -27.14
C GLY A 627 14.62 -26.57 -28.27
N ALA A 628 14.68 -25.45 -29.01
CA ALA A 628 15.77 -25.19 -29.97
C ALA A 628 17.13 -25.25 -29.27
N SER A 629 18.20 -25.79 -29.86
CA SER A 629 19.51 -25.86 -29.16
C SER A 629 20.13 -24.47 -28.93
N TRP A 630 20.87 -24.28 -27.83
CA TRP A 630 21.59 -23.01 -27.57
C TRP A 630 22.56 -22.65 -28.70
N ARG A 631 23.12 -23.67 -29.36
CA ARG A 631 23.95 -23.51 -30.55
C ARG A 631 23.16 -22.92 -31.72
N SER A 632 21.94 -23.40 -31.98
CA SER A 632 21.08 -22.87 -33.04
C SER A 632 20.72 -21.39 -32.82
N VAL A 633 20.39 -21.02 -31.58
CA VAL A 633 20.12 -19.63 -31.19
C VAL A 633 21.35 -18.76 -31.39
N GLY A 634 22.52 -19.22 -30.92
CA GLY A 634 23.78 -18.50 -31.12
C GLY A 634 24.14 -18.30 -32.59
N THR A 635 23.88 -19.29 -33.45
CA THR A 635 24.14 -19.22 -34.90
C THR A 635 23.21 -18.23 -35.59
N ARG A 636 21.90 -18.24 -35.31
CA ARG A 636 20.95 -17.29 -35.92
C ARG A 636 21.22 -15.84 -35.52
N MET A 637 21.70 -15.64 -34.30
CA MET A 637 22.16 -14.33 -33.81
C MET A 637 23.51 -13.86 -34.41
N GLY A 638 24.18 -14.68 -35.21
CA GLY A 638 25.50 -14.36 -35.78
C GLY A 638 26.63 -14.32 -34.74
N ILE A 639 26.52 -15.07 -33.63
CA ILE A 639 27.58 -15.15 -32.61
C ILE A 639 28.63 -16.17 -33.05
N GLY A 640 29.86 -15.71 -33.29
CA GLY A 640 30.95 -16.53 -33.86
C GLY A 640 31.29 -17.81 -33.10
N ASP A 641 31.16 -17.83 -31.76
CA ASP A 641 31.22 -19.06 -30.96
C ASP A 641 29.85 -19.33 -30.31
N ALA A 642 28.93 -19.89 -31.11
CA ALA A 642 27.59 -20.27 -30.68
C ALA A 642 27.58 -21.41 -29.63
N SER A 643 28.73 -22.05 -29.35
CA SER A 643 28.83 -23.15 -28.39
C SER A 643 28.97 -22.67 -26.94
N ASN A 644 29.38 -21.42 -26.71
CA ASN A 644 29.76 -20.93 -25.38
C ASN A 644 29.01 -19.65 -24.98
N LEU A 645 27.67 -19.73 -24.94
CA LEU A 645 26.82 -18.60 -24.57
C LEU A 645 26.88 -18.20 -23.07
N HIS A 646 27.51 -19.04 -22.22
CA HIS A 646 27.54 -18.92 -20.75
C HIS A 646 26.15 -18.86 -20.10
N VAL A 647 25.23 -19.68 -20.62
CA VAL A 647 23.85 -19.83 -20.15
C VAL A 647 23.82 -20.06 -18.64
N GLY A 648 22.99 -19.29 -17.92
CA GLY A 648 22.77 -19.45 -16.49
C GLY A 648 23.95 -19.07 -15.59
N ARG A 649 25.10 -18.61 -16.14
CA ARG A 649 26.29 -18.23 -15.37
C ARG A 649 26.64 -16.74 -15.45
N ARG A 650 26.29 -16.06 -16.54
CA ARG A 650 26.64 -14.65 -16.75
C ARG A 650 25.40 -13.78 -16.93
N ALA A 651 25.39 -12.63 -16.27
CA ALA A 651 24.42 -11.57 -16.54
C ALA A 651 24.56 -11.07 -17.99
N LEU A 652 23.45 -10.68 -18.60
CA LEU A 652 23.38 -10.33 -20.03
C LEU A 652 23.31 -8.82 -20.21
N SER A 653 23.94 -8.28 -21.25
CA SER A 653 23.69 -6.89 -21.64
C SER A 653 22.33 -6.77 -22.31
N ARG A 654 21.68 -5.62 -22.15
CA ARG A 654 20.39 -5.33 -22.80
C ARG A 654 20.40 -5.56 -24.30
N ARG A 655 21.46 -5.13 -24.99
CA ARG A 655 21.62 -5.34 -26.44
C ARG A 655 21.62 -6.83 -26.81
N ARG A 656 22.29 -7.66 -26.00
CA ARG A 656 22.34 -9.11 -26.24
C ARG A 656 21.00 -9.76 -25.91
N LEU A 657 20.33 -9.31 -24.85
CA LEU A 657 18.97 -9.77 -24.53
C LEU A 657 17.97 -9.37 -25.62
N GLY A 658 18.04 -8.14 -26.13
CA GLY A 658 17.17 -7.67 -27.21
C GLY A 658 17.39 -8.46 -28.51
N ALA A 659 18.65 -8.73 -28.89
CA ALA A 659 18.93 -9.60 -30.03
C ALA A 659 18.43 -11.04 -29.83
N MET A 660 18.49 -11.57 -28.59
CA MET A 660 17.87 -12.87 -28.26
C MET A 660 16.34 -12.79 -28.33
N ALA A 661 15.74 -11.72 -27.84
CA ALA A 661 14.30 -11.52 -27.85
C ALA A 661 13.76 -11.40 -29.28
N GLU A 662 14.48 -10.71 -30.16
CA GLU A 662 14.15 -10.56 -31.58
C GLU A 662 14.26 -11.90 -32.32
N ASP A 663 15.35 -12.67 -32.13
CA ASP A 663 15.50 -14.01 -32.71
C ASP A 663 14.43 -14.99 -32.21
N LEU A 664 14.11 -14.94 -30.91
CA LEU A 664 13.14 -15.83 -30.29
C LEU A 664 11.68 -15.36 -30.46
N GLY A 665 11.45 -14.16 -31.01
CA GLY A 665 10.12 -13.55 -31.14
C GLY A 665 9.43 -13.28 -29.80
N ASP A 666 10.17 -13.17 -28.69
CA ASP A 666 9.60 -13.04 -27.35
C ASP A 666 9.47 -11.57 -26.92
N GLN A 667 8.23 -11.06 -26.95
CA GLN A 667 7.93 -9.68 -26.55
C GLN A 667 8.24 -9.38 -25.08
N ARG A 668 8.24 -10.37 -24.17
CA ARG A 668 8.54 -10.15 -22.75
C ARG A 668 10.02 -9.87 -22.56
N LEU A 669 10.88 -10.69 -23.19
CA LEU A 669 12.32 -10.44 -23.18
C LEU A 669 12.66 -9.10 -23.84
N GLN A 670 11.88 -8.70 -24.86
CA GLN A 670 12.01 -7.39 -25.48
C GLN A 670 11.67 -6.26 -24.49
N VAL A 671 10.58 -6.39 -23.73
CA VAL A 671 10.21 -5.44 -22.66
C VAL A 671 11.32 -5.31 -21.61
N ILE A 672 11.92 -6.41 -21.17
CA ILE A 672 13.06 -6.41 -20.23
C ILE A 672 14.27 -5.70 -20.84
N ALA A 673 14.57 -5.96 -22.11
CA ALA A 673 15.68 -5.34 -22.81
C ALA A 673 15.54 -3.81 -22.89
N ILE A 674 14.33 -3.31 -23.16
CA ILE A 674 14.04 -1.88 -23.34
C ILE A 674 13.57 -1.16 -22.06
N SER A 675 13.47 -1.84 -20.92
CA SER A 675 12.94 -1.30 -19.66
C SER A 675 13.70 -0.07 -19.15
N ASP A 676 13.03 0.78 -18.38
CA ASP A 676 13.66 1.93 -17.70
C ASP A 676 14.27 1.56 -16.32
N VAL A 677 14.27 0.28 -15.97
CA VAL A 677 14.80 -0.26 -14.71
C VAL A 677 16.27 -0.64 -14.87
N TYR A 678 17.12 -0.15 -13.99
CA TYR A 678 18.48 -0.64 -13.76
C TYR A 678 18.45 -1.65 -12.60
N TRP A 679 19.15 -2.77 -12.75
CA TRP A 679 19.24 -3.81 -11.71
C TRP A 679 20.46 -3.57 -10.85
N ASP A 680 20.26 -2.99 -9.67
CA ASP A 680 21.34 -2.70 -8.73
C ASP A 680 21.45 -3.77 -7.66
N GLU A 681 22.68 -4.08 -7.27
CA GLU A 681 22.97 -5.13 -6.29
C GLU A 681 22.80 -4.58 -4.88
N VAL A 682 22.12 -5.31 -4.00
CA VAL A 682 22.04 -5.01 -2.57
C VAL A 682 23.36 -5.38 -1.91
N VAL A 683 24.00 -4.45 -1.20
CA VAL A 683 25.31 -4.64 -0.57
C VAL A 683 25.19 -4.82 0.94
N SER A 684 24.26 -4.12 1.58
CA SER A 684 23.97 -4.33 3.00
C SER A 684 22.51 -4.07 3.34
N ILE A 685 22.03 -4.73 4.39
CA ILE A 685 20.73 -4.55 5.03
C ILE A 685 21.01 -4.45 6.53
N GLU A 686 20.78 -3.28 7.12
CA GLU A 686 21.17 -2.98 8.50
C GLU A 686 19.95 -2.53 9.32
N PRO A 687 19.69 -3.08 10.53
CA PRO A 687 18.59 -2.62 11.37
C PRO A 687 18.85 -1.21 11.92
N MET A 688 17.85 -0.35 11.89
CA MET A 688 17.94 1.08 12.28
C MET A 688 17.13 1.43 13.53
N GLY A 689 16.52 0.42 14.17
CA GLY A 689 15.60 0.59 15.30
C GLY A 689 14.23 1.13 14.86
N GLU A 690 13.47 1.65 15.82
CA GLU A 690 12.16 2.23 15.56
C GLU A 690 12.27 3.62 14.94
N ARG A 691 11.51 3.85 13.87
CA ARG A 691 11.42 5.13 13.16
C ARG A 691 9.97 5.41 12.81
N GLN A 692 9.64 6.69 12.66
CA GLN A 692 8.36 7.12 12.09
C GLN A 692 8.29 6.66 10.63
N VAL A 693 7.20 6.00 10.26
CA VAL A 693 7.02 5.43 8.94
C VAL A 693 5.69 5.85 8.30
N TYR A 694 5.68 5.91 6.97
CA TYR A 694 4.56 6.35 6.16
C TYR A 694 4.37 5.43 4.94
N ASP A 695 3.16 5.40 4.39
CA ASP A 695 2.83 4.70 3.14
C ASP A 695 1.92 5.56 2.24
N LEU A 696 1.94 5.26 0.94
CA LEU A 696 1.11 5.88 -0.08
C LEU A 696 0.37 4.80 -0.86
N THR A 697 -0.95 4.91 -0.97
CA THR A 697 -1.73 3.98 -1.80
C THR A 697 -1.77 4.48 -3.23
N ILE A 698 -1.11 3.75 -4.14
CA ILE A 698 -1.08 4.07 -5.57
C ILE A 698 -2.14 3.24 -6.31
N PRO A 699 -3.06 3.88 -7.05
CA PRO A 699 -4.04 3.16 -7.86
C PRO A 699 -3.36 2.42 -9.02
N GLU A 700 -3.95 1.31 -9.45
CA GLU A 700 -3.55 0.47 -10.59
C GLU A 700 -2.23 -0.30 -10.43
N THR A 701 -1.12 0.41 -10.18
CA THR A 701 0.24 -0.15 -10.22
C THR A 701 0.76 -0.58 -8.85
N HIS A 702 0.15 -0.07 -7.77
CA HIS A 702 0.48 -0.41 -6.38
C HIS A 702 1.97 -0.26 -6.01
N ASN A 703 2.71 0.59 -6.74
CA ASN A 703 4.14 0.81 -6.52
C ASN A 703 4.54 2.27 -6.79
N PHE A 704 5.66 2.70 -6.22
CA PHE A 704 6.24 4.03 -6.48
C PHE A 704 7.76 4.03 -6.34
N VAL A 705 8.39 5.16 -6.65
CA VAL A 705 9.84 5.35 -6.52
C VAL A 705 10.16 6.24 -5.31
N ALA A 706 10.98 5.75 -4.39
CA ALA A 706 11.50 6.50 -3.26
C ALA A 706 13.01 6.27 -3.09
N ASN A 707 13.76 7.34 -2.81
CA ASN A 707 15.23 7.35 -2.76
C ASN A 707 15.88 6.71 -3.99
N ASP A 708 15.23 6.90 -5.15
CA ASP A 708 15.56 6.26 -6.43
C ASP A 708 15.55 4.71 -6.39
N VAL A 709 14.60 4.09 -5.67
CA VAL A 709 14.36 2.64 -5.65
C VAL A 709 12.86 2.36 -5.82
N CYS A 710 12.50 1.31 -6.58
CA CYS A 710 11.09 0.92 -6.81
C CYS A 710 10.54 0.06 -5.66
N VAL A 711 9.35 0.41 -5.15
CA VAL A 711 8.73 -0.16 -3.92
C VAL A 711 7.21 -0.43 -4.09
N HIS A 712 6.60 -1.44 -3.40
CA HIS A 712 5.23 -1.95 -3.70
C HIS A 712 4.31 -2.29 -2.49
N ASN A 713 2.96 -2.27 -2.67
CA ASN A 713 1.90 -2.48 -1.65
C ASN A 713 1.15 -3.86 -1.81
N THR A 714 0.73 -4.60 -0.76
CA THR A 714 0.14 -6.00 -0.89
C THR A 714 -1.28 -6.13 -0.32
N ALA A 715 -2.05 -7.13 -0.82
CA ALA A 715 -3.36 -7.60 -0.30
C ALA A 715 -3.27 -8.95 0.44
N LEU A 716 -3.69 -9.01 1.72
CA LEU A 716 -3.54 -10.16 2.63
C LEU A 716 -4.63 -11.25 2.44
N CYS A 717 -5.90 -10.86 2.43
CA CYS A 717 -7.05 -11.79 2.49
C CYS A 717 -7.16 -12.72 1.26
N LEU A 718 -6.79 -12.23 0.07
CA LEU A 718 -6.80 -13.03 -1.17
C LEU A 718 -5.83 -14.21 -1.11
N ASN A 719 -4.64 -14.01 -0.53
CA ASN A 719 -3.63 -15.06 -0.41
C ASN A 719 -4.09 -16.19 0.54
N ILE A 720 -4.79 -15.83 1.62
CA ILE A 720 -5.37 -16.79 2.56
C ILE A 720 -6.46 -17.62 1.86
N ALA A 721 -7.37 -16.96 1.13
CA ALA A 721 -8.45 -17.61 0.41
C ALA A 721 -7.94 -18.63 -0.62
N GLU A 722 -6.95 -18.23 -1.44
CA GLU A 722 -6.33 -19.10 -2.43
C GLU A 722 -5.66 -20.32 -1.79
N HIS A 723 -4.95 -20.13 -0.67
CA HIS A 723 -4.28 -21.22 0.02
C HIS A 723 -5.26 -22.26 0.57
N ALA A 724 -6.29 -21.80 1.28
CA ALA A 724 -7.30 -22.65 1.89
C ALA A 724 -8.04 -23.48 0.83
N ALA A 725 -8.45 -22.86 -0.28
CA ALA A 725 -9.20 -23.55 -1.32
C ALA A 725 -8.32 -24.45 -2.21
N LEU A 726 -7.17 -23.97 -2.68
CA LEU A 726 -6.36 -24.71 -3.67
C LEU A 726 -5.46 -25.78 -3.05
N ARG A 727 -5.00 -25.59 -1.80
CA ARG A 727 -4.01 -26.47 -1.17
C ARG A 727 -4.59 -27.32 -0.04
N ALA A 728 -5.59 -26.80 0.67
CA ALA A 728 -6.23 -27.51 1.76
C ALA A 728 -7.60 -28.11 1.40
N ASP A 729 -8.10 -27.89 0.17
CA ASP A 729 -9.40 -28.39 -0.31
C ASP A 729 -10.58 -27.98 0.61
N VAL A 730 -10.52 -26.75 1.14
CA VAL A 730 -11.54 -26.18 2.02
C VAL A 730 -12.38 -25.16 1.27
N GLY A 731 -13.71 -25.26 1.38
CA GLY A 731 -14.62 -24.28 0.80
C GLY A 731 -14.47 -22.90 1.43
N VAL A 732 -14.29 -21.87 0.59
CA VAL A 732 -14.12 -20.48 1.01
C VAL A 732 -15.22 -19.61 0.41
N ALA A 733 -16.00 -18.93 1.25
CA ALA A 733 -16.92 -17.88 0.81
C ALA A 733 -16.28 -16.49 1.03
N VAL A 734 -16.23 -15.67 -0.01
CA VAL A 734 -15.68 -14.30 0.01
C VAL A 734 -16.80 -13.30 -0.27
N PHE A 735 -17.13 -12.50 0.74
CA PHE A 735 -18.04 -11.37 0.60
C PHE A 735 -17.22 -10.09 0.41
N SER A 736 -17.17 -9.58 -0.82
CA SER A 736 -16.42 -8.36 -1.16
C SER A 736 -17.37 -7.19 -1.33
N LEU A 737 -17.25 -6.22 -0.44
CA LEU A 737 -18.11 -5.04 -0.41
C LEU A 737 -17.45 -3.84 -1.10
N GLU A 738 -16.14 -3.92 -1.36
CA GLU A 738 -15.36 -2.87 -2.02
C GLU A 738 -15.05 -3.19 -3.49
N MET A 739 -14.88 -4.47 -3.84
CA MET A 739 -14.44 -4.90 -5.17
C MET A 739 -15.46 -5.83 -5.84
N SER A 740 -15.62 -5.69 -7.15
CA SER A 740 -16.44 -6.60 -7.96
C SER A 740 -15.84 -8.01 -8.01
N LYS A 741 -16.67 -9.03 -8.15
CA LYS A 741 -16.25 -10.43 -8.26
C LYS A 741 -15.32 -10.68 -9.45
N GLU A 742 -15.51 -9.99 -10.58
CA GLU A 742 -14.63 -10.13 -11.75
C GLU A 742 -13.22 -9.65 -11.45
N GLN A 743 -13.08 -8.57 -10.67
CA GLN A 743 -11.77 -8.04 -10.28
C GLN A 743 -11.04 -8.98 -9.32
N LEU A 744 -11.75 -9.60 -8.38
CA LEU A 744 -11.16 -10.58 -7.47
C LEU A 744 -10.78 -11.87 -8.19
N ALA A 745 -11.68 -12.42 -9.01
CA ALA A 745 -11.41 -13.62 -9.81
C ALA A 745 -10.21 -13.42 -10.73
N LEU A 746 -10.10 -12.25 -11.36
CA LEU A 746 -8.95 -11.93 -12.20
C LEU A 746 -7.65 -11.83 -11.41
N ARG A 747 -7.68 -11.24 -10.21
CA ARG A 747 -6.52 -11.18 -9.30
C ARG A 747 -6.10 -12.57 -8.84
N MET A 748 -7.05 -13.43 -8.47
CA MET A 748 -6.77 -14.82 -8.09
C MET A 748 -6.20 -15.63 -9.25
N LEU A 749 -6.78 -15.47 -10.44
CA LEU A 749 -6.27 -16.09 -11.67
C LEU A 749 -4.83 -15.68 -11.97
N CYS A 750 -4.51 -14.40 -11.77
CA CYS A 750 -3.16 -13.87 -11.99
C CYS A 750 -2.17 -14.31 -10.92
N SER A 751 -2.60 -14.34 -9.66
CA SER A 751 -1.83 -14.87 -8.52
C SER A 751 -1.44 -16.33 -8.76
N GLU A 752 -2.42 -17.18 -9.09
CA GLU A 752 -2.22 -18.61 -9.26
C GLU A 752 -1.47 -18.96 -10.55
N SER A 753 -1.75 -18.27 -11.66
CA SER A 753 -1.03 -18.47 -12.93
C SER A 753 0.37 -17.83 -12.94
N ARG A 754 0.66 -16.95 -11.98
CA ARG A 754 1.81 -16.02 -11.98
C ARG A 754 1.91 -15.21 -13.27
N VAL A 755 0.75 -14.81 -13.80
CA VAL A 755 0.63 -13.97 -14.99
C VAL A 755 0.20 -12.57 -14.59
N ASP A 756 0.79 -11.58 -15.24
CA ASP A 756 0.54 -10.18 -14.96
C ASP A 756 -0.92 -9.76 -15.22
N LEU A 757 -1.53 -9.11 -14.23
CA LEU A 757 -2.95 -8.70 -14.23
C LEU A 757 -3.32 -7.77 -15.38
N LYS A 758 -2.44 -6.82 -15.72
CA LYS A 758 -2.70 -5.88 -16.82
C LYS A 758 -2.71 -6.60 -18.15
N ARG A 759 -1.89 -7.64 -18.31
CA ARG A 759 -1.84 -8.41 -19.56
C ARG A 759 -3.10 -9.21 -19.79
N VAL A 760 -3.69 -9.77 -18.74
CA VAL A 760 -5.01 -10.42 -18.83
C VAL A 760 -6.10 -9.41 -19.14
N ARG A 761 -6.11 -8.24 -18.47
CA ARG A 761 -7.09 -7.15 -18.75
C ARG A 761 -7.02 -6.60 -20.17
N THR A 762 -5.82 -6.50 -20.72
CA THR A 762 -5.59 -5.92 -22.05
C THR A 762 -5.63 -6.97 -23.16
N GLY A 763 -5.82 -8.26 -22.86
CA GLY A 763 -5.82 -9.34 -23.84
C GLY A 763 -4.47 -9.65 -24.49
N HIS A 764 -3.38 -9.02 -24.04
CA HIS A 764 -2.02 -9.19 -24.59
C HIS A 764 -1.29 -10.39 -23.95
N LEU A 765 -1.91 -11.56 -24.05
CA LEU A 765 -1.42 -12.84 -23.55
C LEU A 765 -0.52 -13.50 -24.59
N SER A 766 0.63 -14.04 -24.18
CA SER A 766 1.42 -14.85 -25.11
C SER A 766 0.91 -16.30 -25.17
N ASP A 767 1.30 -17.04 -26.21
CA ASP A 767 0.92 -18.45 -26.42
C ASP A 767 1.32 -19.40 -25.28
N ARG A 768 2.17 -18.95 -24.34
CA ARG A 768 2.51 -19.71 -23.11
C ARG A 768 1.83 -19.20 -21.84
N GLU A 769 1.35 -17.96 -21.86
CA GLU A 769 0.51 -17.43 -20.78
C GLU A 769 -0.90 -17.97 -20.86
N PHE A 770 -1.44 -18.11 -22.08
CA PHE A 770 -2.78 -18.63 -22.24
C PHE A 770 -2.93 -20.07 -21.68
N PRO A 771 -1.99 -21.01 -21.91
CA PRO A 771 -1.99 -22.31 -21.23
C PRO A 771 -1.83 -22.21 -19.70
N LYS A 772 -1.01 -21.30 -19.19
CA LYS A 772 -0.87 -21.11 -17.73
C LYS A 772 -2.13 -20.57 -17.09
N LEU A 773 -2.78 -19.61 -17.75
CA LEU A 773 -4.07 -19.08 -17.37
C LEU A 773 -5.16 -20.14 -17.49
N ALA A 774 -5.16 -20.95 -18.55
CA ALA A 774 -6.09 -22.05 -18.72
C ALA A 774 -5.89 -23.13 -17.64
N MET A 775 -4.64 -23.47 -17.30
CA MET A 775 -4.33 -24.40 -16.22
C MET A 775 -4.71 -23.83 -14.84
N ALA A 776 -4.40 -22.57 -14.58
CA ALA A 776 -4.79 -21.90 -13.34
C ALA A 776 -6.31 -21.73 -13.25
N ALA A 777 -6.97 -21.41 -14.35
CA ALA A 777 -8.42 -21.34 -14.46
C ALA A 777 -9.05 -22.71 -14.23
N GLY A 778 -8.45 -23.79 -14.73
CA GLY A 778 -8.86 -25.16 -14.41
C GLY A 778 -8.77 -25.44 -12.91
N ARG A 779 -7.61 -25.17 -12.29
CA ARG A 779 -7.42 -25.34 -10.84
C ARG A 779 -8.38 -24.47 -10.01
N LEU A 780 -8.63 -23.23 -10.43
CA LEU A 780 -9.55 -22.32 -9.76
C LEU A 780 -11.02 -22.67 -10.01
N ALA A 781 -11.36 -23.27 -11.15
CA ALA A 781 -12.70 -23.76 -11.44
C ALA A 781 -13.03 -25.00 -10.59
N ASP A 782 -12.04 -25.83 -10.32
CA ASP A 782 -12.16 -26.98 -9.43
C ASP A 782 -12.09 -26.58 -7.95
N ALA A 783 -11.58 -25.39 -7.63
CA ALA A 783 -11.44 -24.91 -6.27
C ALA A 783 -12.80 -24.45 -5.70
N PRO A 784 -13.12 -24.80 -4.45
CA PRO A 784 -14.39 -24.44 -3.82
C PRO A 784 -14.39 -22.98 -3.31
N ILE A 785 -14.22 -22.00 -4.21
CA ILE A 785 -14.23 -20.56 -3.91
C ILE A 785 -15.54 -19.93 -4.40
N PHE A 786 -16.27 -19.28 -3.51
CA PHE A 786 -17.56 -18.63 -3.79
C PHE A 786 -17.46 -17.14 -3.50
N ILE A 787 -17.71 -16.28 -4.50
CA ILE A 787 -17.56 -14.82 -4.36
C ILE A 787 -18.92 -14.15 -4.48
N ASP A 788 -19.21 -13.24 -3.55
CA ASP A 788 -20.37 -12.37 -3.55
C ASP A 788 -19.91 -10.91 -3.49
N ASP A 789 -20.32 -10.10 -4.46
CA ASP A 789 -20.01 -8.67 -4.58
C ASP A 789 -21.24 -7.77 -4.42
N THR A 790 -22.29 -8.26 -3.75
CA THR A 790 -23.51 -7.48 -3.51
C THR A 790 -23.17 -6.23 -2.68
N PRO A 791 -23.39 -5.01 -3.20
CA PRO A 791 -23.07 -3.78 -2.48
C PRO A 791 -24.00 -3.61 -1.27
N ALA A 792 -23.46 -3.03 -0.18
CA ALA A 792 -24.22 -2.75 1.04
C ALA A 792 -24.97 -3.96 1.64
N LEU A 793 -24.37 -5.16 1.52
CA LEU A 793 -24.91 -6.41 2.02
C LEU A 793 -25.27 -6.34 3.51
N SER A 794 -26.51 -6.71 3.84
CA SER A 794 -26.96 -6.83 5.22
C SER A 794 -26.44 -8.12 5.87
N ILE A 795 -26.36 -8.12 7.21
CA ILE A 795 -25.96 -9.32 7.96
C ILE A 795 -26.92 -10.50 7.75
N LEU A 796 -28.22 -10.24 7.59
CA LEU A 796 -29.24 -11.26 7.36
C LEU A 796 -29.04 -11.95 6.00
N GLU A 797 -28.81 -11.16 4.94
CA GLU A 797 -28.53 -11.68 3.62
C GLU A 797 -27.23 -12.50 3.60
N LEU A 798 -26.17 -12.02 4.27
CA LEU A 798 -24.91 -12.75 4.39
C LEU A 798 -25.15 -14.13 5.05
N ARG A 799 -25.88 -14.17 6.18
CA ARG A 799 -26.20 -15.43 6.88
C ARG A 799 -27.01 -16.38 6.01
N ALA A 800 -28.04 -15.89 5.32
CA ALA A 800 -28.87 -16.69 4.44
C ALA A 800 -28.05 -17.33 3.31
N LYS A 801 -27.15 -16.56 2.69
CA LYS A 801 -26.25 -17.04 1.63
C LYS A 801 -25.22 -18.04 2.17
N ALA A 802 -24.59 -17.77 3.31
CA ALA A 802 -23.64 -18.68 3.94
C ALA A 802 -24.27 -20.03 4.33
N ARG A 803 -25.49 -20.01 4.90
CA ARG A 803 -26.26 -21.24 5.21
C ARG A 803 -26.58 -22.05 3.96
N ARG A 804 -26.98 -21.37 2.88
CA ARG A 804 -27.28 -22.03 1.61
C ARG A 804 -26.03 -22.76 1.07
N LEU A 805 -24.86 -22.13 1.15
CA LEU A 805 -23.58 -22.74 0.77
C LEU A 805 -23.21 -23.92 1.68
N LYS A 806 -23.38 -23.80 3.01
CA LYS A 806 -23.06 -24.89 3.95
C LYS A 806 -23.96 -26.13 3.77
N ARG A 807 -25.23 -25.93 3.39
CA ARG A 807 -26.19 -27.03 3.14
C ARG A 807 -25.83 -27.87 1.93
N ASP A 808 -25.07 -27.33 0.98
CA ASP A 808 -24.58 -28.07 -0.17
C ASP A 808 -23.36 -28.93 0.24
N PRO A 809 -23.48 -30.28 0.24
CA PRO A 809 -22.40 -31.17 0.66
C PRO A 809 -21.13 -31.04 -0.20
N SER A 810 -21.26 -30.54 -1.44
CA SER A 810 -20.14 -30.37 -2.37
C SER A 810 -19.27 -29.16 -2.04
N THR A 811 -19.79 -28.18 -1.29
CA THR A 811 -19.10 -26.91 -1.01
C THR A 811 -17.99 -27.07 0.03
N LYS A 812 -18.12 -28.02 0.98
CA LYS A 812 -17.19 -28.21 2.11
C LYS A 812 -16.80 -26.89 2.81
N LEU A 813 -17.77 -25.99 3.01
CA LEU A 813 -17.53 -24.64 3.54
C LEU A 813 -16.85 -24.71 4.92
N GLY A 814 -15.63 -24.15 4.99
CA GLY A 814 -14.83 -24.09 6.22
C GLY A 814 -14.25 -22.70 6.52
N LEU A 815 -14.30 -21.75 5.58
CA LEU A 815 -13.85 -20.38 5.80
C LEU A 815 -14.80 -19.35 5.16
N ILE A 816 -15.08 -18.28 5.88
CA ILE A 816 -15.82 -17.12 5.38
C ILE A 816 -14.94 -15.87 5.56
N ILE A 817 -14.77 -15.09 4.48
CA ILE A 817 -14.00 -13.85 4.44
C ILE A 817 -14.94 -12.70 4.10
N VAL A 818 -14.86 -11.60 4.85
CA VAL A 818 -15.63 -10.37 4.62
C VAL A 818 -14.67 -9.20 4.44
N ASP A 819 -14.69 -8.56 3.27
CA ASP A 819 -13.77 -7.48 2.89
C ASP A 819 -14.52 -6.24 2.37
N TYR A 820 -14.68 -5.14 3.12
CA TYR A 820 -14.32 -4.94 4.54
C TYR A 820 -15.56 -4.72 5.41
N LEU A 821 -15.48 -5.21 6.66
CA LEU A 821 -16.58 -5.24 7.64
C LEU A 821 -17.31 -3.88 7.81
N GLN A 822 -16.58 -2.77 7.69
CA GLN A 822 -17.13 -1.41 7.81
C GLN A 822 -17.95 -0.93 6.60
N LEU A 823 -18.18 -1.73 5.55
CA LEU A 823 -19.18 -1.42 4.51
C LEU A 823 -20.50 -2.15 4.72
N MET A 824 -20.57 -3.07 5.67
CA MET A 824 -21.82 -3.71 6.05
C MET A 824 -22.74 -2.70 6.74
N ARG A 825 -24.04 -2.89 6.56
CA ARG A 825 -25.09 -2.10 7.22
C ARG A 825 -25.91 -2.97 8.16
N SER A 826 -26.24 -2.45 9.33
CA SER A 826 -27.38 -2.93 10.10
C SER A 826 -28.68 -2.40 9.52
N THR A 827 -29.75 -3.17 9.66
CA THR A 827 -31.10 -2.81 9.20
C THR A 827 -31.70 -1.67 10.04
N GLU A 828 -31.24 -1.50 11.29
CA GLU A 828 -31.62 -0.41 12.19
C GLU A 828 -30.73 0.83 12.00
N GLY A 829 -31.34 2.01 11.83
CA GLY A 829 -30.64 3.29 11.85
C GLY A 829 -30.21 3.67 13.26
N LYS A 830 -29.01 3.25 13.68
CA LYS A 830 -28.43 3.58 15.00
C LYS A 830 -27.52 4.81 14.94
N ASP A 831 -27.48 5.55 16.06
CA ASP A 831 -26.72 6.81 16.18
C ASP A 831 -25.19 6.63 16.25
N SER A 832 -24.66 5.40 16.43
CA SER A 832 -23.22 5.12 16.60
C SER A 832 -22.75 3.90 15.80
N ARG A 833 -21.70 4.11 14.99
CA ARG A 833 -21.08 3.09 14.14
C ARG A 833 -20.41 1.96 14.95
N GLU A 834 -19.99 2.26 16.17
CA GLU A 834 -19.37 1.30 17.09
C GLU A 834 -20.37 0.23 17.56
N GLN A 835 -21.62 0.63 17.83
CA GLN A 835 -22.69 -0.30 18.22
C GLN A 835 -23.06 -1.22 17.06
N GLU A 836 -23.15 -0.67 15.85
CA GLU A 836 -23.43 -1.41 14.62
C GLU A 836 -22.34 -2.46 14.32
N ILE A 837 -21.06 -2.09 14.40
CA ILE A 837 -19.95 -3.04 14.21
C ILE A 837 -19.96 -4.13 15.29
N SER A 838 -20.29 -3.79 16.53
CA SER A 838 -20.39 -4.75 17.63
C SER A 838 -21.48 -5.79 17.39
N GLU A 839 -22.63 -5.36 16.87
CA GLU A 839 -23.76 -6.23 16.52
C GLU A 839 -23.43 -7.14 15.34
N ILE A 840 -22.83 -6.60 14.28
CA ILE A 840 -22.36 -7.36 13.13
C ILE A 840 -21.36 -8.43 13.59
N SER A 841 -20.38 -8.07 14.44
CA SER A 841 -19.38 -8.99 14.95
C SER A 841 -20.00 -10.13 15.77
N ARG A 842 -20.96 -9.83 16.66
CA ARG A 842 -21.69 -10.85 17.43
C ARG A 842 -22.48 -11.78 16.52
N SER A 843 -23.14 -11.24 15.52
CA SER A 843 -23.93 -12.01 14.55
C SER A 843 -23.06 -12.93 13.69
N LEU A 844 -21.88 -12.47 13.27
CA LEU A 844 -20.90 -13.30 12.56
C LEU A 844 -20.32 -14.40 13.47
N LYS A 845 -20.07 -14.12 14.76
CA LYS A 845 -19.66 -15.16 15.72
C LYS A 845 -20.75 -16.20 15.93
N ALA A 846 -22.02 -15.79 16.01
CA ALA A 846 -23.15 -16.70 16.11
C ALA A 846 -23.26 -17.58 14.86
N LEU A 847 -23.10 -16.99 13.67
CA LEU A 847 -23.05 -17.74 12.41
C LEU A 847 -21.93 -18.79 12.41
N ALA A 848 -20.72 -18.42 12.86
CA ALA A 848 -19.59 -19.35 12.91
C ALA A 848 -19.82 -20.53 13.87
N LYS A 849 -20.58 -20.34 14.95
CA LYS A 849 -20.98 -21.42 15.87
C LYS A 849 -22.12 -22.29 15.33
N GLU A 850 -22.93 -21.73 14.44
CA GLU A 850 -24.11 -22.36 13.88
C GLU A 850 -23.76 -23.29 12.70
N LEU A 851 -22.82 -22.85 11.85
CA LEU A 851 -22.32 -23.59 10.67
C LEU A 851 -21.24 -24.61 11.04
#